data_AF-A0A927UVT4-F1
#
_entry.id   AF-A0A927UVT4-F1
#
_cell.length_a   1.000
_cell.length_b   1.000
_cell.length_c   1.000
_cell.angle_alpha   90.00
_cell.angle_beta   90.00
_cell.angle_gamma   90.00
#
_symmetry.space_group_name_H-M   'P 1'
#
loop_
_entity.id
_entity.type
_entity.pdbx_description
1 polymer ?
#
loop_
_entity_poly.entity_id
_entity_poly.type
_entity_poly.pdbx_seq_one_letter_code
_entity_poly.pdbx_strand_id
1 'polypeptide(L)'
;MQRLNKEVHLMKKVISIILVLCMMIPFTGCAFAEEVEAAAFTTIKIPFPDDIENRNSWLTRARYKDSGEVIPLSMYYNDSVYATVPTENADREIEAFVPEAIEFTDNDNSNSDFHHIKMLSRVGVIKGNEKGEANIDDNVTRAEAVAMVMRFLGLSEVAMQGTVRVFDDVTSDKWYYREVLSAYHYGLVKGDSEKTFSPERDVTREEITVMVARALQYAGLRCSQSSAENYADKDKISDWAMDAYEYISRNVVSDYDDTDRDNPVRMINPQKAATRGDVAYILNNTQDDCQMYPSDAAVYYGFDKEMPTIDGSTSTYPFTQAVYSALFRNGQTHEKFPQKHSKSHASYQRLINGEVDMLFASVYPASDILKMAEDKGVELELIPIAYDAMIFFTNKDNPATGLTKEQISNIYVNDAYDNWSEVGGSDALMYPYCRNNDSGSHAQMEKHFLNGNEIHTEVQRETSRTMSDILTDVMDAKTDDPVGYGLGYSIYYYYHNMRWFYPVEEELKLLAIDGVMPTDETIANGLYPLSNNTYVVLRKDTPKDAPARKMAEFMLTEAGQQCVENAGYGRLRKPVEISDDMLFADKVNAQMPTDKNYMFSPMSIKMALALAANGATGETQDQILSALGLTNLDDFNALSKDLIARYSQTDILKLNIANSIWMNKDKTSQNFSEAFKKTATDFYDAEVKSITNSNAVKEINGWVSDKT
;
A
#
# COMPACT_ATOMS: atom_id res chain seq x y z
N MET A 1 -68.76 2.54 31.66
CA MET A 1 -68.93 3.50 32.78
C MET A 1 -67.57 3.64 33.45
N GLN A 2 -66.81 4.65 33.01
CA GLN A 2 -66.53 5.84 33.83
C GLN A 2 -65.63 5.46 35.01
N ARG A 3 -64.30 5.54 34.90
CA ARG A 3 -63.50 6.68 34.42
C ARG A 3 -62.49 6.22 33.34
N LEU A 4 -62.69 6.50 32.04
CA LEU A 4 -62.40 7.75 31.31
C LEU A 4 -60.96 8.27 31.56
N ASN A 5 -60.16 8.66 30.57
CA ASN A 5 -60.27 8.70 29.11
C ASN A 5 -58.93 9.21 28.54
N LYS A 6 -58.61 8.85 27.29
CA LYS A 6 -57.51 9.32 26.39
C LYS A 6 -56.18 8.59 26.60
N GLU A 7 -55.82 7.55 25.85
CA GLU A 7 -55.70 7.44 24.39
C GLU A 7 -55.01 8.62 23.70
N VAL A 8 -53.81 8.33 23.18
CA VAL A 8 -53.48 8.45 21.75
C VAL A 8 -54.10 9.66 21.04
N HIS A 9 -53.39 10.78 21.00
CA HIS A 9 -53.10 11.60 19.81
C HIS A 9 -52.56 12.97 20.24
N LEU A 10 -51.24 13.17 20.16
CA LEU A 10 -50.70 14.40 19.57
C LEU A 10 -49.24 14.22 19.19
N MET A 11 -49.06 13.65 18.01
CA MET A 11 -47.95 13.99 17.14
C MET A 11 -47.92 15.53 16.98
N LYS A 12 -46.72 16.11 17.02
CA LYS A 12 -46.32 17.48 16.61
C LYS A 12 -46.05 18.52 17.72
N LYS A 13 -44.74 18.80 17.83
CA LYS A 13 -44.05 20.09 18.04
C LYS A 13 -43.64 20.50 19.47
N VAL A 14 -42.42 21.04 19.48
CA VAL A 14 -41.72 21.89 20.47
C VAL A 14 -40.78 21.12 21.41
N ILE A 15 -39.51 20.88 21.05
CA ILE A 15 -38.35 21.82 21.04
C ILE A 15 -37.90 22.19 22.47
N SER A 16 -36.79 21.59 22.95
CA SER A 16 -35.59 22.28 23.48
C SER A 16 -34.83 21.52 24.59
N ILE A 17 -33.57 21.19 24.26
CA ILE A 17 -32.33 21.44 25.02
C ILE A 17 -32.10 20.66 26.32
N ILE A 18 -31.05 19.81 26.32
CA ILE A 18 -29.91 19.87 27.26
C ILE A 18 -28.68 19.24 26.59
N LEU A 19 -27.61 20.05 26.53
CA LEU A 19 -26.26 19.73 26.07
C LEU A 19 -25.51 18.84 27.08
N VAL A 20 -24.71 17.90 26.58
CA VAL A 20 -23.41 17.54 27.16
C VAL A 20 -22.38 17.44 26.03
N LEU A 21 -21.31 18.22 26.17
CA LEU A 21 -20.18 18.36 25.26
C LEU A 21 -19.43 17.03 25.07
N CYS A 22 -19.33 16.58 23.82
CA CYS A 22 -18.16 15.83 23.33
C CYS A 22 -17.44 16.74 22.33
N MET A 23 -16.22 17.15 22.68
CA MET A 23 -15.30 17.84 21.79
C MET A 23 -14.86 16.88 20.68
N MET A 24 -15.63 16.81 19.61
CA MET A 24 -15.06 16.61 18.27
C MET A 24 -14.68 17.99 17.76
N ILE A 25 -13.41 18.18 17.40
CA ILE A 25 -13.00 19.27 16.54
C ILE A 25 -13.49 18.88 15.14
N PRO A 26 -14.52 19.53 14.57
CA PRO A 26 -14.82 19.34 13.17
C PRO A 26 -13.81 20.15 12.39
N PHE A 27 -13.05 19.50 11.51
CA PHE A 27 -12.60 20.17 10.31
C PHE A 27 -13.86 20.71 9.63
N THR A 28 -13.99 22.03 9.55
CA THR A 28 -14.99 22.70 8.73
C THR A 28 -14.61 22.47 7.27
N GLY A 29 -14.99 21.31 6.74
CA GLY A 29 -15.11 21.05 5.31
C GLY A 29 -16.59 21.01 4.98
N CYS A 30 -17.03 21.98 4.16
CA CYS A 30 -18.28 22.08 3.42
C CYS A 30 -19.48 21.24 3.89
N ALA A 31 -20.44 21.89 4.55
CA ALA A 31 -21.77 21.35 4.77
C ALA A 31 -22.63 21.48 3.50
N PHE A 32 -22.64 20.47 2.64
CA PHE A 32 -23.76 20.14 1.74
C PHE A 32 -23.73 18.63 1.44
N ALA A 33 -24.36 17.84 2.30
CA ALA A 33 -24.69 16.45 2.02
C ALA A 33 -26.09 16.19 2.59
N GLU A 34 -27.12 16.52 1.81
CA GLU A 34 -28.39 15.81 1.88
C GLU A 34 -28.20 14.46 1.14
N GLU A 35 -28.74 13.40 1.74
CA GLU A 35 -28.92 12.01 1.27
C GLU A 35 -27.94 11.43 0.21
N VAL A 36 -27.31 10.30 0.53
CA VAL A 36 -26.48 9.51 -0.41
C VAL A 36 -27.32 9.06 -1.61
N GLU A 37 -27.36 9.88 -2.65
CA GLU A 37 -27.76 9.49 -4.00
C GLU A 37 -26.74 8.48 -4.54
N ALA A 38 -27.22 7.47 -5.28
CA ALA A 38 -26.35 6.53 -5.98
C ALA A 38 -25.33 7.30 -6.85
N ALA A 39 -24.09 6.79 -6.96
CA ALA A 39 -23.04 7.45 -7.73
C ALA A 39 -23.55 7.81 -9.15
N ALA A 40 -23.51 9.09 -9.50
CA ALA A 40 -24.00 9.59 -10.79
C ALA A 40 -23.20 9.04 -11.99
N PHE A 41 -22.01 8.50 -11.72
CA PHE A 41 -21.09 7.93 -12.72
C PHE A 41 -20.60 6.54 -12.31
N THR A 42 -20.27 5.74 -13.31
CA THR A 42 -19.66 4.40 -13.19
C THR A 42 -18.39 4.34 -14.05
N THR A 43 -17.33 3.74 -13.51
CA THR A 43 -16.08 3.49 -14.27
C THR A 43 -16.06 2.06 -14.80
N ILE A 44 -15.82 1.91 -16.10
CA ILE A 44 -15.79 0.64 -16.82
C ILE A 44 -14.37 0.39 -17.33
N LYS A 45 -13.85 -0.80 -17.07
CA LYS A 45 -12.57 -1.29 -17.60
C LYS A 45 -12.79 -2.01 -18.92
N ILE A 46 -12.03 -1.64 -19.94
CA ILE A 46 -12.06 -2.20 -21.29
C ILE A 46 -10.67 -2.79 -21.56
N PRO A 47 -10.56 -4.07 -21.98
CA PRO A 47 -9.29 -4.65 -22.39
C PRO A 47 -8.63 -3.84 -23.50
N PHE A 48 -7.30 -3.69 -23.46
CA PHE A 48 -6.58 -3.02 -24.53
C PHE A 48 -6.64 -3.86 -25.83
N PRO A 49 -6.98 -3.27 -26.97
CA PRO A 49 -7.03 -4.00 -28.25
C PRO A 49 -5.65 -4.39 -28.76
N ASP A 50 -5.50 -5.64 -29.22
CA ASP A 50 -4.24 -6.16 -29.79
C ASP A 50 -3.82 -5.47 -31.10
N ASP A 51 -4.75 -4.84 -31.80
CA ASP A 51 -4.54 -4.19 -33.10
C ASP A 51 -4.04 -2.74 -33.00
N ILE A 52 -4.01 -2.17 -31.78
CA ILE A 52 -3.46 -0.84 -31.56
C ILE A 52 -1.95 -0.95 -31.35
N GLU A 53 -1.18 -0.31 -32.24
CA GLU A 53 0.27 -0.23 -32.09
C GLU A 53 0.66 0.42 -30.75
N ASN A 54 1.55 -0.23 -29.99
CA ASN A 54 1.96 0.19 -28.64
C ASN A 54 2.41 1.66 -28.55
N ARG A 55 3.02 2.22 -29.60
CA ARG A 55 3.43 3.65 -29.65
C ARG A 55 2.27 4.65 -29.51
N ASN A 56 1.05 4.23 -29.81
CA ASN A 56 -0.17 5.06 -29.75
C ASN A 56 -1.05 4.73 -28.54
N SER A 57 -0.61 3.82 -27.65
CA SER A 57 -1.41 3.34 -26.51
C SER A 57 -1.95 4.49 -25.65
N TRP A 58 -1.12 5.46 -25.29
CA TRP A 58 -1.48 6.64 -24.48
C TRP A 58 -2.56 7.55 -25.11
N LEU A 59 -2.74 7.51 -26.44
CA LEU A 59 -3.79 8.25 -27.14
C LEU A 59 -5.13 7.51 -27.16
N THR A 60 -5.17 6.24 -26.79
CA THR A 60 -6.37 5.41 -26.87
C THR A 60 -7.45 5.95 -25.93
N ARG A 61 -8.68 6.00 -26.43
CA ARG A 61 -9.89 6.45 -25.73
C ARG A 61 -11.01 5.44 -25.92
N ALA A 62 -12.13 5.68 -25.27
CA ALA A 62 -13.32 4.85 -25.36
C ALA A 62 -14.44 5.56 -26.11
N ARG A 63 -15.30 4.80 -26.80
CA ARG A 63 -16.53 5.30 -27.44
C ARG A 63 -17.66 4.28 -27.29
N TYR A 64 -18.90 4.75 -27.36
CA TYR A 64 -20.04 3.86 -27.43
C TYR A 64 -20.14 3.21 -28.81
N LYS A 65 -20.28 1.88 -28.87
CA LYS A 65 -20.30 1.13 -30.15
C LYS A 65 -21.50 1.45 -31.03
N ASP A 66 -22.63 1.75 -30.41
CA ASP A 66 -23.91 1.98 -31.09
C ASP A 66 -23.93 3.28 -31.92
N SER A 67 -23.29 4.32 -31.40
CA SER A 67 -23.35 5.69 -31.89
C SER A 67 -22.01 6.19 -32.43
N GLY A 68 -20.90 5.58 -32.01
CA GLY A 68 -19.56 6.08 -32.26
C GLY A 68 -19.20 7.32 -31.44
N GLU A 69 -20.08 7.74 -30.52
CA GLU A 69 -19.84 8.89 -29.63
C GLU A 69 -18.68 8.62 -28.68
N VAL A 70 -17.69 9.51 -28.70
CA VAL A 70 -16.48 9.42 -27.87
C VAL A 70 -16.82 9.73 -26.41
N ILE A 71 -16.28 8.92 -25.49
CA ILE A 71 -16.45 9.10 -24.05
C ILE A 71 -15.31 9.99 -23.53
N PRO A 72 -15.59 11.22 -23.07
CA PRO A 72 -14.52 12.18 -22.81
C PRO A 72 -13.68 11.84 -21.59
N LEU A 73 -14.30 11.34 -20.51
CA LEU A 73 -13.62 10.80 -19.34
C LEU A 73 -13.15 9.36 -19.59
N SER A 74 -12.33 9.16 -20.62
CA SER A 74 -11.67 7.88 -20.89
C SER A 74 -10.17 8.03 -21.05
N MET A 75 -9.43 6.99 -20.69
CA MET A 75 -7.98 7.00 -20.72
C MET A 75 -7.39 5.60 -20.76
N TYR A 76 -6.28 5.45 -21.48
CA TYR A 76 -5.41 4.29 -21.37
C TYR A 76 -4.58 4.31 -20.08
N TYR A 77 -4.63 3.23 -19.30
CA TYR A 77 -3.81 3.02 -18.12
C TYR A 77 -3.52 1.53 -17.92
N ASN A 78 -2.25 1.16 -17.73
CA ASN A 78 -1.81 -0.20 -17.38
C ASN A 78 -2.45 -1.30 -18.25
N ASP A 79 -2.19 -1.26 -19.57
CA ASP A 79 -2.69 -2.23 -20.57
C ASP A 79 -4.22 -2.35 -20.62
N SER A 80 -4.93 -1.29 -20.29
CA SER A 80 -6.39 -1.23 -20.35
C SER A 80 -6.86 0.18 -20.65
N VAL A 81 -8.09 0.32 -21.13
CA VAL A 81 -8.77 1.61 -21.29
C VAL A 81 -9.87 1.68 -20.26
N TYR A 82 -9.90 2.75 -19.47
CA TYR A 82 -10.96 3.01 -18.52
C TYR A 82 -11.88 4.09 -19.07
N ALA A 83 -13.17 3.96 -18.82
CA ALA A 83 -14.20 4.92 -19.23
C ALA A 83 -15.12 5.20 -18.05
N THR A 84 -15.16 6.47 -17.61
CA THR A 84 -16.08 6.94 -16.57
C THR A 84 -17.29 7.57 -17.26
N VAL A 85 -18.45 6.93 -17.12
CA VAL A 85 -19.68 7.30 -17.83
C VAL A 85 -20.80 7.61 -16.85
N PRO A 86 -21.79 8.45 -17.22
CA PRO A 86 -23.02 8.59 -16.44
C PRO A 86 -23.65 7.22 -16.20
N THR A 87 -24.13 6.95 -14.98
CA THR A 87 -24.63 5.62 -14.58
C THR A 87 -25.79 5.13 -15.45
N GLU A 88 -26.62 6.03 -15.99
CA GLU A 88 -27.67 5.71 -16.97
C GLU A 88 -27.14 5.12 -18.30
N ASN A 89 -25.87 5.32 -18.61
CA ASN A 89 -25.19 4.82 -19.79
C ASN A 89 -24.30 3.60 -19.50
N ALA A 90 -24.24 3.10 -18.26
CA ALA A 90 -23.32 2.05 -17.87
C ALA A 90 -23.55 0.71 -18.60
N ASP A 91 -24.78 0.45 -19.04
CA ASP A 91 -25.15 -0.78 -19.78
C ASP A 91 -24.88 -0.69 -21.29
N ARG A 92 -24.47 0.47 -21.81
CA ARG A 92 -24.15 0.63 -23.23
C ARG A 92 -22.84 -0.07 -23.55
N GLU A 93 -22.76 -0.71 -24.71
CA GLU A 93 -21.51 -1.32 -25.16
C GLU A 93 -20.46 -0.25 -25.52
N ILE A 94 -19.25 -0.43 -24.99
CA ILE A 94 -18.12 0.48 -25.18
C ILE A 94 -16.97 -0.27 -25.88
N GLU A 95 -16.24 0.43 -26.74
CA GLU A 95 -15.00 -0.08 -27.34
C GLU A 95 -13.86 0.94 -27.23
N ALA A 96 -12.63 0.43 -27.19
CA ALA A 96 -11.40 1.22 -27.25
C ALA A 96 -11.02 1.54 -28.69
N PHE A 97 -10.53 2.75 -28.94
CA PHE A 97 -10.07 3.21 -30.26
C PHE A 97 -9.06 4.35 -30.12
N VAL A 98 -8.33 4.67 -31.19
CA VAL A 98 -7.43 5.83 -31.22
C VAL A 98 -8.12 7.00 -31.95
N PRO A 99 -8.57 8.05 -31.26
CA PRO A 99 -9.13 9.23 -31.89
C PRO A 99 -8.07 10.07 -32.61
N GLU A 100 -8.43 10.58 -33.78
CA GLU A 100 -7.68 11.64 -34.46
C GLU A 100 -7.98 12.99 -33.80
N ALA A 101 -6.96 13.84 -33.69
CA ALA A 101 -7.17 15.22 -33.24
C ALA A 101 -7.75 16.06 -34.38
N ILE A 102 -8.49 17.11 -34.02
CA ILE A 102 -8.81 18.17 -34.96
C ILE A 102 -7.51 18.92 -35.29
N GLU A 103 -7.21 19.05 -36.59
CA GLU A 103 -6.11 19.90 -37.08
C GLU A 103 -6.59 21.35 -37.12
N PHE A 104 -6.02 22.18 -36.26
CA PHE A 104 -6.33 23.59 -36.18
C PHE A 104 -5.40 24.43 -37.06
N THR A 105 -5.93 25.47 -37.71
CA THR A 105 -5.16 26.32 -38.64
C THR A 105 -4.15 27.23 -37.93
N ASP A 106 -4.37 27.52 -36.65
CA ASP A 106 -3.52 28.31 -35.75
C ASP A 106 -2.65 27.41 -34.85
N ASN A 107 -2.43 26.15 -35.23
CA ASN A 107 -1.64 25.21 -34.45
C ASN A 107 -0.18 25.66 -34.24
N ASP A 108 0.17 25.93 -32.98
CA ASP A 108 1.53 26.25 -32.54
C ASP A 108 2.09 25.11 -31.69
N ASN A 109 2.95 24.28 -32.29
CA ASN A 109 3.61 23.18 -31.59
C ASN A 109 4.65 23.62 -30.55
N SER A 110 5.01 24.91 -30.50
CA SER A 110 5.93 25.46 -29.49
C SER A 110 5.22 25.88 -28.20
N ASN A 111 3.89 26.05 -28.25
CA ASN A 111 3.08 26.35 -27.08
C ASN A 111 2.64 25.05 -26.39
N SER A 112 3.08 24.84 -25.13
CA SER A 112 2.70 23.68 -24.33
C SER A 112 1.19 23.57 -24.10
N ASP A 113 0.48 24.69 -24.05
CA ASP A 113 -0.98 24.69 -23.82
C ASP A 113 -1.74 24.11 -25.01
N PHE A 114 -1.12 24.13 -26.20
CA PHE A 114 -1.67 23.49 -27.39
C PHE A 114 -1.75 21.96 -27.25
N HIS A 115 -0.96 21.37 -26.34
CA HIS A 115 -1.09 19.95 -25.98
C HIS A 115 -2.49 19.68 -25.40
N HIS A 116 -2.92 20.45 -24.39
CA HIS A 116 -4.22 20.26 -23.76
C HIS A 116 -5.38 20.45 -24.73
N ILE A 117 -5.28 21.45 -25.62
CA ILE A 117 -6.25 21.66 -26.71
C ILE A 117 -6.37 20.42 -27.60
N LYS A 118 -5.25 19.85 -28.04
CA LYS A 118 -5.22 18.64 -28.88
C LYS A 118 -5.75 17.40 -28.18
N MET A 119 -5.52 17.27 -26.87
CA MET A 119 -6.03 16.12 -26.11
C MET A 119 -7.55 16.20 -25.94
N LEU A 120 -8.08 17.39 -25.63
CA LEU A 120 -9.51 17.60 -25.49
C LEU A 120 -10.27 17.63 -26.82
N SER A 121 -9.61 17.93 -27.94
CA SER A 121 -10.25 17.87 -29.27
C SER A 121 -10.50 16.43 -29.73
N ARG A 122 -9.58 15.50 -29.41
CA ARG A 122 -9.74 14.05 -29.65
C ARG A 122 -11.00 13.46 -29.03
N VAL A 123 -11.42 14.03 -27.90
CA VAL A 123 -12.61 13.61 -27.17
C VAL A 123 -13.81 14.53 -27.38
N GLY A 124 -13.75 15.43 -28.37
CA GLY A 124 -14.87 16.28 -28.77
C GLY A 124 -15.27 17.38 -27.78
N VAL A 125 -14.46 17.62 -26.74
CA VAL A 125 -14.67 18.70 -25.76
C VAL A 125 -14.36 20.05 -26.41
N ILE A 126 -13.25 20.12 -27.15
CA ILE A 126 -12.82 21.32 -27.88
C ILE A 126 -12.96 21.10 -29.39
N LYS A 127 -13.73 21.97 -30.06
CA LYS A 127 -14.07 21.83 -31.48
C LYS A 127 -13.47 22.91 -32.39
N GLY A 128 -12.91 23.98 -31.82
CA GLY A 128 -12.48 25.17 -32.56
C GLY A 128 -13.66 26.03 -33.03
N ASN A 129 -13.37 27.03 -33.85
CA ASN A 129 -14.36 27.91 -34.47
C ASN A 129 -14.68 27.49 -35.92
N GLU A 130 -15.60 28.20 -36.59
CA GLU A 130 -16.00 27.91 -37.97
C GLU A 130 -14.88 28.08 -39.00
N LYS A 131 -13.79 28.77 -38.66
CA LYS A 131 -12.61 28.95 -39.52
C LYS A 131 -11.58 27.83 -39.35
N GLY A 132 -11.80 26.91 -38.41
CA GLY A 132 -10.86 25.85 -38.07
C GLY A 132 -9.74 26.29 -37.13
N GLU A 133 -9.90 27.42 -36.42
CA GLU A 133 -8.93 27.89 -35.43
C GLU A 133 -9.29 27.38 -34.03
N ALA A 134 -8.29 27.05 -33.23
CA ALA A 134 -8.44 26.72 -31.82
C ALA A 134 -8.77 27.96 -30.99
N ASN A 135 -8.09 29.09 -31.27
CA ASN A 135 -8.16 30.36 -30.54
C ASN A 135 -7.78 30.22 -29.06
N ILE A 136 -6.56 29.74 -28.81
CA ILE A 136 -6.10 29.40 -27.45
C ILE A 136 -6.03 30.62 -26.51
N ASP A 137 -5.68 31.79 -27.02
CA ASP A 137 -5.52 33.02 -26.25
C ASP A 137 -6.81 33.85 -26.12
N ASP A 138 -7.88 33.46 -26.85
CA ASP A 138 -9.17 34.15 -26.75
C ASP A 138 -9.82 33.84 -25.39
N ASN A 139 -10.45 34.85 -24.79
CA ASN A 139 -11.26 34.68 -23.60
C ASN A 139 -12.47 33.80 -23.89
N VAL A 140 -12.86 33.02 -22.90
CA VAL A 140 -14.04 32.14 -22.98
C VAL A 140 -15.21 32.79 -22.27
N THR A 141 -16.37 32.82 -22.90
CA THR A 141 -17.61 33.28 -22.25
C THR A 141 -18.13 32.25 -21.24
N ARG A 142 -18.94 32.68 -20.27
CA ARG A 142 -19.58 31.77 -19.30
C ARG A 142 -20.41 30.68 -19.96
N ALA A 143 -21.12 30.99 -21.04
CA ALA A 143 -21.88 30.00 -21.81
C ALA A 143 -20.98 28.96 -22.50
N GLU A 144 -19.87 29.39 -23.10
CA GLU A 144 -18.89 28.48 -23.70
C GLU A 144 -18.22 27.58 -22.67
N ALA A 145 -17.83 28.14 -21.52
CA ALA A 145 -17.27 27.39 -20.40
C ALA A 145 -18.23 26.28 -19.93
N VAL A 146 -19.52 26.59 -19.78
CA VAL A 146 -20.55 25.60 -19.46
C VAL A 146 -20.63 24.49 -20.51
N ALA A 147 -20.65 24.85 -21.79
CA ALA A 147 -20.70 23.87 -22.87
C ALA A 147 -19.47 22.95 -22.86
N MET A 148 -18.28 23.47 -22.56
CA MET A 148 -17.05 22.69 -22.42
C MET A 148 -17.12 21.74 -21.22
N VAL A 149 -17.58 22.20 -20.05
CA VAL A 149 -17.72 21.36 -18.83
C VAL A 149 -18.77 20.27 -19.00
N MET A 150 -19.91 20.57 -19.63
CA MET A 150 -20.96 19.60 -19.93
C MET A 150 -20.45 18.49 -20.87
N ARG A 151 -19.73 18.89 -21.94
CA ARG A 151 -19.08 17.93 -22.85
C ARG A 151 -18.00 17.14 -22.14
N PHE A 152 -17.21 17.77 -21.28
CA PHE A 152 -16.17 17.09 -20.52
C PHE A 152 -16.70 15.93 -19.67
N LEU A 153 -17.88 16.09 -19.07
CA LEU A 153 -18.55 15.00 -18.34
C LEU A 153 -19.32 14.01 -19.24
N GLY A 154 -19.47 14.30 -20.54
CA GLY A 154 -20.33 13.53 -21.43
C GLY A 154 -21.81 13.55 -21.02
N LEU A 155 -22.26 14.65 -20.40
CA LEU A 155 -23.64 14.78 -19.95
C LEU A 155 -24.56 15.19 -21.10
N SER A 156 -25.70 14.52 -21.18
CA SER A 156 -26.76 14.88 -22.11
C SER A 156 -27.54 16.09 -21.62
N GLU A 157 -28.06 16.88 -22.56
CA GLU A 157 -29.03 17.92 -22.27
C GLU A 157 -30.29 17.30 -21.66
N VAL A 158 -30.81 17.91 -20.60
CA VAL A 158 -32.02 17.45 -19.94
C VAL A 158 -33.22 17.71 -20.86
N ALA A 159 -34.05 16.69 -21.06
CA ALA A 159 -35.29 16.83 -21.81
C ALA A 159 -36.27 17.76 -21.06
N MET A 160 -36.26 19.04 -21.39
CA MET A 160 -37.17 20.03 -20.79
C MET A 160 -38.51 20.02 -21.50
N GLN A 161 -39.60 19.76 -20.76
CA GLN A 161 -40.96 19.94 -21.26
C GLN A 161 -41.40 21.40 -21.08
N GLY A 162 -41.58 22.12 -22.18
CA GLY A 162 -41.98 23.54 -22.19
C GLY A 162 -40.81 24.50 -21.93
N THR A 163 -41.13 25.79 -21.81
CA THR A 163 -40.13 26.85 -21.54
C THR A 163 -39.87 26.91 -20.04
N VAL A 164 -38.72 26.40 -19.60
CA VAL A 164 -38.26 26.54 -18.20
C VAL A 164 -37.45 27.83 -18.11
N ARG A 165 -37.87 28.77 -17.25
CA ARG A 165 -37.19 30.05 -17.06
C ARG A 165 -36.52 30.08 -15.69
N VAL A 166 -35.25 29.67 -15.64
CA VAL A 166 -34.40 29.78 -14.44
C VAL A 166 -33.77 31.16 -14.37
N PHE A 167 -33.18 31.63 -15.47
CA PHE A 167 -32.56 32.95 -15.57
C PHE A 167 -33.30 33.82 -16.61
N ASP A 168 -33.37 35.13 -16.35
CA ASP A 168 -34.08 36.09 -17.19
C ASP A 168 -33.34 36.36 -18.52
N ASP A 169 -32.02 36.21 -18.53
CA ASP A 169 -31.09 36.47 -19.63
C ASP A 169 -30.68 35.21 -20.42
N VAL A 170 -31.27 34.06 -20.10
CA VAL A 170 -31.07 32.78 -20.80
C VAL A 170 -32.37 32.41 -21.50
N THR A 171 -32.54 32.84 -22.75
CA THR A 171 -33.78 32.69 -23.53
C THR A 171 -33.72 31.54 -24.53
N SER A 172 -34.86 30.94 -24.85
CA SER A 172 -34.96 29.69 -25.63
C SER A 172 -34.50 29.78 -27.09
N ASP A 173 -34.28 30.98 -27.61
CA ASP A 173 -33.74 31.24 -28.95
C ASP A 173 -32.20 31.25 -29.00
N LYS A 174 -31.53 31.18 -27.85
CA LYS A 174 -30.06 31.17 -27.75
C LYS A 174 -29.50 29.77 -27.84
N TRP A 175 -28.32 29.64 -28.45
CA TRP A 175 -27.65 28.35 -28.63
C TRP A 175 -27.35 27.66 -27.30
N TYR A 176 -26.94 28.42 -26.27
CA TYR A 176 -26.59 27.92 -24.93
C TYR A 176 -27.77 27.67 -23.99
N TYR A 177 -29.01 27.86 -24.46
CA TYR A 177 -30.19 27.79 -23.60
C TYR A 177 -30.28 26.44 -22.89
N ARG A 178 -30.09 25.34 -23.64
CA ARG A 178 -30.25 23.99 -23.09
C ARG A 178 -29.07 23.59 -22.22
N GLU A 179 -27.86 23.96 -22.61
CA GLU A 179 -26.64 23.66 -21.89
C GLU A 179 -26.61 24.36 -20.53
N VAL A 180 -26.92 25.66 -20.46
CA VAL A 180 -26.93 26.40 -19.19
C VAL A 180 -28.01 25.87 -18.24
N LEU A 181 -29.21 25.60 -18.75
CA LEU A 181 -30.28 25.06 -17.91
C LEU A 181 -29.99 23.63 -17.44
N SER A 182 -29.35 22.80 -18.27
CA SER A 182 -28.93 21.44 -17.88
C SER A 182 -27.81 21.49 -16.84
N ALA A 183 -26.79 22.32 -17.04
CA ALA A 183 -25.71 22.52 -16.08
C ALA A 183 -26.23 23.07 -14.74
N TYR A 184 -27.26 23.92 -14.75
CA TYR A 184 -27.93 24.36 -13.54
C TYR A 184 -28.69 23.21 -12.85
N HIS A 185 -29.41 22.38 -13.62
CA HIS A 185 -30.12 21.21 -13.10
C HIS A 185 -29.17 20.21 -12.42
N TYR A 186 -28.02 19.93 -13.04
CA TYR A 186 -26.97 19.10 -12.46
C TYR A 186 -26.15 19.78 -11.34
N GLY A 187 -26.47 21.04 -10.99
CA GLY A 187 -25.79 21.78 -9.93
C GLY A 187 -24.37 22.25 -10.26
N LEU A 188 -23.95 22.18 -11.53
CA LEU A 188 -22.60 22.54 -11.97
C LEU A 188 -22.37 24.06 -11.96
N VAL A 189 -23.43 24.84 -12.20
CA VAL A 189 -23.36 26.30 -12.25
C VAL A 189 -24.41 27.00 -11.40
N LYS A 190 -24.10 28.25 -11.05
CA LYS A 190 -25.02 29.21 -10.42
C LYS A 190 -25.01 30.51 -11.23
N GLY A 191 -26.10 31.26 -11.17
CA GLY A 191 -26.15 32.61 -11.72
C GLY A 191 -25.37 33.60 -10.88
N ASP A 192 -25.02 34.74 -11.47
CA ASP A 192 -24.48 35.91 -10.77
C ASP A 192 -25.52 36.46 -9.76
N SER A 193 -26.81 36.18 -10.00
CA SER A 193 -27.91 36.37 -9.05
C SER A 193 -28.96 35.26 -9.20
N GLU A 194 -30.01 35.29 -8.38
CA GLU A 194 -31.15 34.37 -8.51
C GLU A 194 -31.83 34.40 -9.89
N LYS A 195 -31.66 35.48 -10.67
CA LYS A 195 -32.35 35.68 -11.96
C LYS A 195 -31.41 35.97 -13.13
N THR A 196 -30.11 36.04 -12.93
CA THR A 196 -29.17 36.46 -14.00
C THR A 196 -27.97 35.54 -14.05
N PHE A 197 -27.65 35.02 -15.22
CA PHE A 197 -26.50 34.13 -15.45
C PHE A 197 -25.29 34.81 -16.09
N SER A 198 -25.50 35.87 -16.87
CA SER A 198 -24.49 36.59 -17.66
C SER A 198 -23.75 35.70 -18.68
N PRO A 199 -24.46 35.04 -19.63
CA PRO A 199 -23.87 34.02 -20.52
C PRO A 199 -22.74 34.52 -21.43
N GLU A 200 -22.84 35.77 -21.90
CA GLU A 200 -21.90 36.38 -22.86
C GLU A 200 -20.70 37.07 -22.18
N ARG A 201 -20.65 37.10 -20.84
CA ARG A 201 -19.53 37.67 -20.11
C ARG A 201 -18.38 36.68 -20.08
N ASP A 202 -17.15 37.18 -20.21
CA ASP A 202 -15.94 36.38 -19.99
C ASP A 202 -15.97 35.71 -18.60
N VAL A 203 -15.70 34.41 -18.58
CA VAL A 203 -15.55 33.65 -17.34
C VAL A 203 -14.20 33.96 -16.72
N THR A 204 -14.15 34.15 -15.41
CA THR A 204 -12.88 34.31 -14.69
C THR A 204 -12.23 32.96 -14.36
N ARG A 205 -10.94 32.96 -14.03
CA ARG A 205 -10.21 31.76 -13.60
C ARG A 205 -10.86 31.11 -12.37
N GLU A 206 -11.25 31.90 -11.36
CA GLU A 206 -11.92 31.36 -10.17
C GLU A 206 -13.31 30.76 -10.48
N GLU A 207 -14.03 31.33 -11.43
CA GLU A 207 -15.33 30.80 -11.85
C GLU A 207 -15.20 29.46 -12.58
N ILE A 208 -14.27 29.33 -13.54
CA ILE A 208 -14.06 28.04 -14.22
C ILE A 208 -13.53 26.98 -13.25
N THR A 209 -12.63 27.32 -12.33
CA THR A 209 -12.18 26.41 -11.26
C THR A 209 -13.37 25.87 -10.45
N VAL A 210 -14.31 26.74 -10.07
CA VAL A 210 -15.52 26.32 -9.36
C VAL A 210 -16.44 25.44 -10.21
N MET A 211 -16.61 25.74 -11.50
CA MET A 211 -17.41 24.90 -12.40
C MET A 211 -16.81 23.50 -12.53
N VAL A 212 -15.49 23.40 -12.71
CA VAL A 212 -14.79 22.10 -12.84
C VAL A 212 -14.80 21.34 -11.52
N ALA A 213 -14.54 21.99 -10.38
CA ALA A 213 -14.60 21.32 -9.08
C ALA A 213 -15.99 20.72 -8.81
N ARG A 214 -17.07 21.45 -9.12
CA ARG A 214 -18.45 20.93 -9.02
C ARG A 214 -18.70 19.78 -9.99
N ALA A 215 -18.20 19.87 -11.22
CA ALA A 215 -18.31 18.81 -12.21
C ALA A 215 -17.64 17.50 -11.74
N LEU A 216 -16.44 17.59 -11.18
CA LEU A 216 -15.73 16.43 -10.64
C LEU A 216 -16.44 15.87 -9.40
N GLN A 217 -16.93 16.73 -8.50
CA GLN A 217 -17.72 16.30 -7.34
C GLN A 217 -19.02 15.59 -7.74
N TYR A 218 -19.74 16.13 -8.73
CA TYR A 218 -20.92 15.50 -9.30
C TYR A 218 -20.58 14.12 -9.89
N ALA A 219 -19.42 13.99 -10.53
CA ALA A 219 -18.94 12.71 -11.05
C ALA A 219 -18.33 11.77 -10.00
N GLY A 220 -18.26 12.16 -8.72
CA GLY A 220 -17.61 11.39 -7.66
C GLY A 220 -16.08 11.31 -7.77
N LEU A 221 -15.47 12.13 -8.64
CA LEU A 221 -14.04 12.12 -8.92
C LEU A 221 -13.29 13.01 -7.94
N ARG A 222 -12.23 12.46 -7.33
CA ARG A 222 -11.43 13.15 -6.30
C ARG A 222 -10.01 13.35 -6.81
N CYS A 223 -9.54 14.59 -6.73
CA CYS A 223 -8.17 14.95 -7.07
C CYS A 223 -7.25 14.81 -5.87
N SER A 224 -5.96 14.63 -6.13
CA SER A 224 -4.96 14.64 -5.07
C SER A 224 -4.83 16.06 -4.51
N GLN A 225 -5.15 16.26 -3.24
CA GLN A 225 -5.17 17.60 -2.64
C GLN A 225 -3.76 18.12 -2.35
N SER A 226 -3.57 19.42 -2.53
CA SER A 226 -2.40 20.19 -2.09
C SER A 226 -2.85 21.50 -1.49
N SER A 227 -1.97 22.17 -0.74
CA SER A 227 -2.32 23.45 -0.14
C SER A 227 -2.35 24.58 -1.18
N ALA A 228 -3.44 25.36 -1.19
CA ALA A 228 -3.53 26.64 -1.91
C ALA A 228 -2.58 27.71 -1.33
N GLU A 229 -1.99 27.46 -0.15
CA GLU A 229 -0.98 28.33 0.48
C GLU A 229 0.29 28.52 -0.37
N ASN A 230 0.48 27.69 -1.39
CA ASN A 230 1.64 27.77 -2.28
C ASN A 230 1.58 28.91 -3.31
N TYR A 231 0.48 29.69 -3.35
CA TYR A 231 0.31 30.80 -4.30
C TYR A 231 0.39 32.16 -3.61
N ALA A 232 1.17 33.08 -4.18
CA ALA A 232 1.42 34.38 -3.57
C ALA A 232 0.19 35.30 -3.55
N ASP A 233 -0.77 35.08 -4.44
CA ASP A 233 -2.01 35.85 -4.54
C ASP A 233 -3.23 35.05 -4.07
N LYS A 234 -3.04 34.02 -3.25
CA LYS A 234 -4.13 33.21 -2.65
C LYS A 234 -5.19 34.05 -1.93
N ASP A 235 -4.78 35.16 -1.31
CA ASP A 235 -5.69 36.05 -0.57
C ASP A 235 -6.62 36.84 -1.52
N LYS A 236 -6.41 36.75 -2.84
CA LYS A 236 -7.34 37.25 -3.84
C LYS A 236 -8.40 36.22 -4.22
N ILE A 237 -8.30 34.96 -3.80
CA ILE A 237 -9.36 33.99 -4.06
C ILE A 237 -10.61 34.42 -3.30
N SER A 238 -11.74 34.52 -3.99
CA SER A 238 -13.00 34.83 -3.30
C SER A 238 -13.40 33.70 -2.35
N ASP A 239 -14.00 34.02 -1.20
CA ASP A 239 -14.41 33.03 -0.19
C ASP A 239 -15.24 31.88 -0.78
N TRP A 240 -16.10 32.16 -1.76
CA TRP A 240 -16.96 31.17 -2.42
C TRP A 240 -16.21 30.22 -3.38
N ALA A 241 -14.98 30.55 -3.75
CA ALA A 241 -14.13 29.79 -4.65
C ALA A 241 -13.04 28.99 -3.91
N MET A 242 -12.75 29.31 -2.64
CA MET A 242 -11.65 28.70 -1.88
C MET A 242 -11.73 27.17 -1.85
N ASP A 243 -12.90 26.62 -1.52
CA ASP A 243 -13.10 25.16 -1.49
C ASP A 243 -12.80 24.49 -2.83
N ALA A 244 -13.09 25.16 -3.95
CA ALA A 244 -12.78 24.62 -5.28
C ALA A 244 -11.28 24.66 -5.57
N TYR A 245 -10.58 25.72 -5.16
CA TYR A 245 -9.12 25.80 -5.23
C TYR A 245 -8.45 24.75 -4.35
N GLU A 246 -8.99 24.42 -3.18
CA GLU A 246 -8.49 23.29 -2.37
C GLU A 246 -8.79 21.94 -3.02
N TYR A 247 -9.96 21.80 -3.66
CA TYR A 247 -10.40 20.54 -4.27
C TYR A 247 -9.54 20.12 -5.46
N ILE A 248 -9.24 21.04 -6.39
CA ILE A 248 -8.46 20.73 -7.60
C ILE A 248 -7.02 21.27 -7.56
N SER A 249 -6.62 21.93 -6.48
CA SER A 249 -5.36 22.63 -6.18
C SER A 249 -4.17 22.50 -7.13
N ARG A 250 -3.71 21.30 -7.47
CA ARG A 250 -2.55 21.04 -8.35
C ARG A 250 -2.84 21.32 -9.83
N ASN A 251 -4.12 21.37 -10.17
CA ASN A 251 -4.65 21.43 -11.52
C ASN A 251 -5.15 22.84 -11.89
N VAL A 252 -4.96 23.83 -11.02
CA VAL A 252 -5.33 25.22 -11.32
C VAL A 252 -4.27 25.86 -12.20
N VAL A 253 -4.70 26.78 -13.06
CA VAL A 253 -3.77 27.57 -13.87
C VAL A 253 -2.97 28.49 -12.95
N SER A 254 -1.65 28.52 -13.13
CA SER A 254 -0.77 29.46 -12.46
C SER A 254 0.20 30.11 -13.43
N ASP A 255 0.33 31.42 -13.33
CA ASP A 255 1.36 32.21 -13.99
C ASP A 255 2.60 32.26 -13.09
N TYR A 256 3.79 32.39 -13.69
CA TYR A 256 5.04 32.58 -12.96
C TYR A 256 5.46 34.05 -13.07
N ASP A 257 5.74 34.66 -11.92
CA ASP A 257 6.54 35.86 -11.84
C ASP A 257 8.01 35.45 -11.67
N ASP A 258 8.77 35.55 -12.77
CA ASP A 258 10.19 35.21 -12.86
C ASP A 258 11.10 36.44 -12.83
N THR A 259 10.58 37.58 -12.34
CA THR A 259 11.37 38.81 -12.18
C THR A 259 12.59 38.59 -11.28
N ASP A 260 12.47 37.74 -10.27
CA ASP A 260 13.59 37.12 -9.56
C ASP A 260 13.75 35.66 -10.02
N ARG A 261 14.76 35.41 -10.86
CA ARG A 261 15.04 34.07 -11.40
C ARG A 261 15.44 33.04 -10.34
N ASP A 262 15.97 33.49 -9.21
CA ASP A 262 16.38 32.61 -8.13
C ASP A 262 15.19 32.25 -7.21
N ASN A 263 14.13 33.06 -7.22
CA ASN A 263 12.92 32.86 -6.43
C ASN A 263 11.63 33.09 -7.25
N PRO A 264 11.33 32.24 -8.24
CA PRO A 264 10.13 32.39 -9.04
C PRO A 264 8.88 32.25 -8.17
N VAL A 265 7.95 33.19 -8.32
CA VAL A 265 6.71 33.22 -7.54
C VAL A 265 5.54 32.73 -8.40
N ARG A 266 4.73 31.82 -7.87
CA ARG A 266 3.51 31.34 -8.55
C ARG A 266 2.31 32.20 -8.16
N MET A 267 1.55 32.62 -9.16
CA MET A 267 0.31 33.39 -9.00
C MET A 267 -0.83 32.74 -9.78
N ILE A 268 -2.02 32.64 -9.20
CA ILE A 268 -3.20 32.02 -9.85
C ILE A 268 -4.06 33.05 -10.61
N ASN A 269 -4.00 34.33 -10.22
CA ASN A 269 -4.76 35.44 -10.81
C ASN A 269 -6.28 35.13 -10.91
N PRO A 270 -6.97 34.89 -9.77
CA PRO A 270 -8.31 34.32 -9.75
C PRO A 270 -9.35 35.15 -10.52
N GLN A 271 -9.29 36.49 -10.47
CA GLN A 271 -10.23 37.37 -11.19
C GLN A 271 -9.89 37.60 -12.67
N LYS A 272 -8.78 37.07 -13.19
CA LYS A 272 -8.41 37.23 -14.61
C LYS A 272 -9.42 36.47 -15.48
N ALA A 273 -9.81 37.04 -16.61
CA ALA A 273 -10.58 36.33 -17.62
C ALA A 273 -9.81 35.08 -18.08
N ALA A 274 -10.47 33.93 -18.09
CA ALA A 274 -9.86 32.68 -18.50
C ALA A 274 -9.82 32.59 -20.03
N THR A 275 -8.63 32.31 -20.55
CA THR A 275 -8.47 32.00 -21.98
C THR A 275 -8.94 30.58 -22.27
N ARG A 276 -9.10 30.24 -23.55
CA ARG A 276 -9.42 28.87 -23.95
C ARG A 276 -8.31 27.88 -23.56
N GLY A 277 -7.05 28.33 -23.59
CA GLY A 277 -5.91 27.60 -23.04
C GLY A 277 -6.06 27.33 -21.55
N ASP A 278 -6.44 28.34 -20.75
CA ASP A 278 -6.67 28.18 -19.31
C ASP A 278 -7.73 27.11 -19.03
N VAL A 279 -8.87 27.16 -19.73
CA VAL A 279 -9.96 26.18 -19.57
C VAL A 279 -9.50 24.78 -19.99
N ALA A 280 -8.79 24.66 -21.11
CA ALA A 280 -8.28 23.40 -21.61
C ALA A 280 -7.27 22.76 -20.64
N TYR A 281 -6.38 23.58 -20.05
CA TYR A 281 -5.43 23.15 -19.04
C TYR A 281 -6.13 22.51 -17.84
N ILE A 282 -7.12 23.21 -17.26
CA ILE A 282 -7.84 22.72 -16.06
C ILE A 282 -8.57 21.41 -16.37
N LEU A 283 -9.31 21.34 -17.49
CA LEU A 283 -10.07 20.15 -17.86
C LEU A 283 -9.16 18.94 -18.14
N ASN A 284 -8.09 19.13 -18.93
CA ASN A 284 -7.19 18.04 -19.27
C ASN A 284 -6.39 17.55 -18.05
N ASN A 285 -5.86 18.47 -17.24
CA ASN A 285 -5.10 18.07 -16.05
C ASN A 285 -6.00 17.36 -15.02
N THR A 286 -7.23 17.83 -14.81
CA THR A 286 -8.15 17.13 -13.89
C THR A 286 -8.61 15.76 -14.42
N GLN A 287 -8.76 15.59 -15.74
CA GLN A 287 -8.96 14.28 -16.33
C GLN A 287 -7.79 13.33 -16.02
N ASP A 288 -6.57 13.84 -16.09
CA ASP A 288 -5.37 13.08 -15.80
C ASP A 288 -5.24 12.83 -14.29
N ASP A 289 -5.43 13.81 -13.40
CA ASP A 289 -5.08 13.69 -11.99
C ASP A 289 -6.20 13.16 -11.07
N CYS A 290 -7.47 13.25 -11.48
CA CYS A 290 -8.60 13.00 -10.57
C CYS A 290 -9.30 11.65 -10.81
N GLN A 291 -8.94 10.94 -11.87
CA GLN A 291 -9.48 9.61 -12.16
C GLN A 291 -8.83 8.54 -11.30
N MET A 292 -9.65 7.72 -10.64
CA MET A 292 -9.21 6.56 -9.87
C MET A 292 -9.55 5.27 -10.63
N TYR A 293 -8.52 4.58 -11.12
CA TYR A 293 -8.69 3.37 -11.91
C TYR A 293 -8.20 2.15 -11.14
N PRO A 294 -9.03 1.10 -10.97
CA PRO A 294 -8.64 -0.11 -10.26
C PRO A 294 -7.67 -0.95 -11.10
N SER A 295 -6.67 -1.55 -10.46
CA SER A 295 -5.82 -2.56 -11.07
C SER A 295 -6.56 -3.90 -11.21
N ASP A 296 -5.99 -4.85 -11.95
CA ASP A 296 -6.55 -6.21 -12.04
C ASP A 296 -6.68 -6.89 -10.68
N ALA A 297 -5.72 -6.66 -9.78
CA ALA A 297 -5.79 -7.16 -8.42
C ALA A 297 -6.98 -6.55 -7.66
N ALA A 298 -7.22 -5.24 -7.80
CA ALA A 298 -8.36 -4.59 -7.17
C ALA A 298 -9.69 -5.19 -7.65
N VAL A 299 -9.85 -5.42 -8.96
CA VAL A 299 -11.06 -6.04 -9.52
C VAL A 299 -11.20 -7.50 -9.09
N TYR A 300 -10.11 -8.27 -9.12
CA TYR A 300 -10.11 -9.70 -8.76
C TYR A 300 -10.55 -9.92 -7.30
N TYR A 301 -10.00 -9.13 -6.37
CA TYR A 301 -10.37 -9.20 -4.95
C TYR A 301 -11.67 -8.44 -4.63
N GLY A 302 -12.23 -7.68 -5.57
CA GLY A 302 -13.45 -6.90 -5.39
C GLY A 302 -13.26 -5.60 -4.60
N PHE A 303 -12.02 -5.13 -4.48
CA PHE A 303 -11.67 -3.86 -3.84
C PHE A 303 -12.15 -2.65 -4.62
N ASP A 304 -12.33 -2.78 -5.94
CA ASP A 304 -13.00 -1.79 -6.80
C ASP A 304 -14.44 -1.50 -6.37
N LYS A 305 -15.09 -2.47 -5.70
CA LYS A 305 -16.46 -2.35 -5.18
C LYS A 305 -16.46 -1.99 -3.71
N GLU A 306 -15.62 -2.66 -2.91
CA GLU A 306 -15.57 -2.45 -1.47
C GLU A 306 -14.16 -2.69 -0.90
N MET A 307 -13.56 -1.60 -0.40
CA MET A 307 -12.35 -1.65 0.41
C MET A 307 -12.65 -1.89 1.89
N PRO A 308 -11.82 -2.64 2.63
CA PRO A 308 -11.92 -2.70 4.09
C PRO A 308 -11.53 -1.35 4.71
N THR A 309 -12.08 -1.06 5.88
CA THR A 309 -11.64 0.04 6.75
C THR A 309 -10.35 -0.36 7.44
N ILE A 310 -9.24 0.26 7.05
CA ILE A 310 -7.89 -0.08 7.52
C ILE A 310 -7.44 0.91 8.62
N ASP A 311 -6.82 0.39 9.67
CA ASP A 311 -6.05 1.18 10.65
C ASP A 311 -4.75 0.45 11.01
N GLY A 312 -3.95 0.96 11.95
CA GLY A 312 -2.73 0.27 12.33
C GLY A 312 -1.80 0.99 13.31
N SER A 313 -0.55 0.56 13.31
CA SER A 313 0.53 1.26 14.03
C SER A 313 1.02 2.45 13.21
N THR A 314 1.59 3.48 13.84
CA THR A 314 2.14 4.63 13.08
C THR A 314 3.21 4.18 12.09
N SER A 315 4.06 3.22 12.48
CA SER A 315 5.11 2.68 11.61
C SER A 315 4.56 1.91 10.40
N THR A 316 3.33 1.40 10.46
CA THR A 316 2.75 0.57 9.40
C THR A 316 1.88 1.36 8.41
N TYR A 317 1.76 2.68 8.57
CA TYR A 317 1.07 3.53 7.60
C TYR A 317 1.60 3.43 6.15
N PRO A 318 2.91 3.25 5.92
CA PRO A 318 3.45 3.00 4.58
C PRO A 318 2.86 1.77 3.87
N PHE A 319 2.44 0.71 4.61
CA PHE A 319 1.74 -0.43 3.98
C PHE A 319 0.43 0.01 3.37
N THR A 320 -0.36 0.81 4.08
CA THR A 320 -1.62 1.34 3.57
C THR A 320 -1.39 2.19 2.32
N GLN A 321 -0.38 3.07 2.34
CA GLN A 321 -0.02 3.86 1.15
C GLN A 321 0.35 2.97 -0.05
N ALA A 322 1.22 1.97 0.18
CA ALA A 322 1.67 1.05 -0.86
C ALA A 322 0.51 0.21 -1.44
N VAL A 323 -0.38 -0.30 -0.58
CA VAL A 323 -1.57 -1.08 -0.99
C VAL A 323 -2.49 -0.24 -1.85
N TYR A 324 -2.87 0.96 -1.42
CA TYR A 324 -3.76 1.81 -2.22
C TYR A 324 -3.11 2.22 -3.54
N SER A 325 -1.81 2.50 -3.57
CA SER A 325 -1.08 2.79 -4.80
C SER A 325 -0.97 1.59 -5.76
N ALA A 326 -0.88 0.37 -5.23
CA ALA A 326 -0.84 -0.85 -6.05
C ALA A 326 -2.22 -1.26 -6.57
N LEU A 327 -3.28 -0.98 -5.79
CA LEU A 327 -4.64 -1.33 -6.15
C LEU A 327 -5.31 -0.29 -7.04
N PHE A 328 -4.94 0.99 -6.92
CA PHE A 328 -5.60 2.06 -7.65
C PHE A 328 -4.62 3.11 -8.14
N ARG A 329 -4.82 3.54 -9.39
CA ARG A 329 -4.31 4.84 -9.83
C ARG A 329 -4.92 5.91 -8.94
N ASN A 330 -4.09 6.83 -8.43
CA ASN A 330 -4.53 7.86 -7.49
C ASN A 330 -5.20 7.31 -6.22
N GLY A 331 -4.87 6.09 -5.77
CA GLY A 331 -5.56 5.43 -4.64
C GLY A 331 -5.59 6.20 -3.32
N GLN A 332 -4.74 7.21 -3.12
CA GLN A 332 -4.81 8.10 -1.95
C GLN A 332 -6.05 9.01 -1.95
N THR A 333 -6.71 9.18 -3.10
CA THR A 333 -7.98 9.93 -3.21
C THR A 333 -9.19 9.04 -2.95
N HIS A 334 -9.01 7.72 -2.80
CA HIS A 334 -10.07 6.78 -2.45
C HIS A 334 -10.74 7.18 -1.14
N GLU A 335 -12.07 7.13 -1.08
CA GLU A 335 -12.85 7.59 0.08
C GLU A 335 -12.48 6.93 1.42
N LYS A 336 -12.19 5.62 1.39
CA LYS A 336 -11.74 4.84 2.54
C LYS A 336 -10.24 4.94 2.87
N PHE A 337 -9.45 5.70 2.10
CA PHE A 337 -8.02 5.87 2.39
C PHE A 337 -7.83 6.61 3.73
N PRO A 338 -7.28 5.97 4.78
CA PRO A 338 -7.08 6.64 6.06
C PRO A 338 -5.93 7.64 5.94
N GLN A 339 -6.11 8.87 6.45
CA GLN A 339 -5.05 9.89 6.40
C GLN A 339 -3.91 9.63 7.39
N LYS A 340 -4.15 8.79 8.40
CA LYS A 340 -3.17 8.34 9.40
C LYS A 340 -3.69 7.11 10.13
N HIS A 341 -2.79 6.41 10.81
CA HIS A 341 -3.10 5.33 11.75
C HIS A 341 -3.22 5.82 13.20
N SER A 342 -3.98 5.11 14.03
CA SER A 342 -4.31 5.50 15.42
C SER A 342 -3.27 5.15 16.49
N LYS A 343 -2.15 4.54 16.11
CA LYS A 343 -1.14 3.90 17.00
C LYS A 343 -1.61 2.54 17.54
N SER A 344 -0.66 1.65 17.85
CA SER A 344 -0.91 0.21 18.05
C SER A 344 -2.01 -0.08 19.08
N HIS A 345 -1.93 0.47 20.29
CA HIS A 345 -2.90 0.21 21.36
C HIS A 345 -4.33 0.65 20.98
N ALA A 346 -4.49 1.89 20.51
CA ALA A 346 -5.78 2.42 20.09
C ALA A 346 -6.35 1.65 18.89
N SER A 347 -5.52 1.29 17.91
CA SER A 347 -5.94 0.52 16.75
C SER A 347 -6.48 -0.87 17.12
N TYR A 348 -5.82 -1.58 18.05
CA TYR A 348 -6.36 -2.84 18.57
C TYR A 348 -7.71 -2.66 19.27
N GLN A 349 -7.87 -1.61 20.09
CA GLN A 349 -9.15 -1.31 20.73
C GLN A 349 -10.26 -1.05 19.69
N ARG A 350 -9.95 -0.29 18.63
CA ARG A 350 -10.90 -0.02 17.53
C ARG A 350 -11.31 -1.29 16.80
N LEU A 351 -10.36 -2.20 16.51
CA LEU A 351 -10.67 -3.49 15.87
C LEU A 351 -11.58 -4.35 16.78
N ILE A 352 -11.25 -4.46 18.07
CA ILE A 352 -12.05 -5.21 19.05
C ILE A 352 -13.47 -4.63 19.16
N ASN A 353 -13.60 -3.30 19.06
CA ASN A 353 -14.89 -2.61 19.08
C ASN A 353 -15.69 -2.77 17.76
N GLY A 354 -15.08 -3.28 16.69
CA GLY A 354 -15.69 -3.34 15.36
C GLY A 354 -15.78 -1.99 14.65
N GLU A 355 -14.92 -1.02 15.01
CA GLU A 355 -14.86 0.30 14.38
C GLU A 355 -14.01 0.32 13.10
N VAL A 356 -13.18 -0.71 12.92
CA VAL A 356 -12.32 -0.93 11.75
C VAL A 356 -12.34 -2.42 11.41
N ASP A 357 -12.09 -2.75 10.15
CA ASP A 357 -12.23 -4.13 9.65
C ASP A 357 -10.93 -4.93 9.80
N MET A 358 -9.78 -4.25 9.76
CA MET A 358 -8.45 -4.87 9.86
C MET A 358 -7.39 -3.88 10.33
N LEU A 359 -6.27 -4.42 10.82
CA LEU A 359 -5.08 -3.64 11.17
C LEU A 359 -3.85 -4.09 10.40
N PHE A 360 -2.98 -3.13 10.05
CA PHE A 360 -1.55 -3.41 9.91
C PHE A 360 -0.85 -3.12 11.25
N ALA A 361 -0.34 -4.14 11.94
CA ALA A 361 0.26 -3.99 13.26
C ALA A 361 1.71 -4.45 13.29
N SER A 362 2.62 -3.60 13.79
CA SER A 362 4.06 -3.90 13.93
C SER A 362 4.41 -4.62 15.23
N VAL A 363 3.43 -4.84 16.10
CA VAL A 363 3.60 -5.46 17.42
C VAL A 363 2.45 -6.39 17.76
N TYR A 364 2.76 -7.43 18.53
CA TYR A 364 1.76 -8.30 19.14
C TYR A 364 0.90 -7.52 20.15
N PRO A 365 -0.41 -7.82 20.32
CA PRO A 365 -1.26 -7.13 21.27
C PRO A 365 -0.73 -7.26 22.70
N ALA A 366 -0.71 -6.14 23.43
CA ALA A 366 -0.32 -6.12 24.83
C ALA A 366 -1.31 -6.90 25.71
N SER A 367 -0.88 -7.31 26.91
CA SER A 367 -1.70 -8.17 27.79
C SER A 367 -3.05 -7.56 28.19
N ASP A 368 -3.14 -6.24 28.33
CA ASP A 368 -4.37 -5.51 28.62
C ASP A 368 -5.34 -5.50 27.42
N ILE A 369 -4.80 -5.43 26.18
CA ILE A 369 -5.57 -5.58 24.94
C ILE A 369 -6.11 -7.00 24.79
N LEU A 370 -5.28 -8.02 25.07
CA LEU A 370 -5.73 -9.42 25.05
C LEU A 370 -6.87 -9.66 26.05
N LYS A 371 -6.73 -9.09 27.25
CA LYS A 371 -7.79 -9.14 28.27
C LYS A 371 -9.06 -8.41 27.80
N MET A 372 -8.93 -7.24 27.18
CA MET A 372 -10.08 -6.53 26.61
C MET A 372 -10.79 -7.36 25.53
N ALA A 373 -10.03 -8.04 24.68
CA ALA A 373 -10.59 -8.92 23.66
C ALA A 373 -11.35 -10.09 24.31
N GLU A 374 -10.77 -10.73 25.33
CA GLU A 374 -11.42 -11.78 26.12
C GLU A 374 -12.71 -11.27 26.81
N ASP A 375 -12.66 -10.12 27.49
CA ASP A 375 -13.81 -9.51 28.17
C ASP A 375 -14.96 -9.19 27.19
N LYS A 376 -14.64 -8.96 25.92
CA LYS A 376 -15.61 -8.70 24.84
C LYS A 376 -15.96 -9.93 24.01
N GLY A 377 -15.39 -11.09 24.32
CA GLY A 377 -15.62 -12.33 23.57
C GLY A 377 -15.10 -12.28 22.12
N VAL A 378 -14.07 -11.47 21.87
CA VAL A 378 -13.43 -11.33 20.55
C VAL A 378 -12.12 -12.10 20.56
N GLU A 379 -11.94 -13.01 19.60
CA GLU A 379 -10.65 -13.66 19.35
C GLU A 379 -9.94 -12.94 18.20
N LEU A 380 -8.66 -12.58 18.39
CA LEU A 380 -7.84 -11.93 17.37
C LEU A 380 -7.04 -12.97 16.58
N GLU A 381 -6.97 -12.78 15.27
CA GLU A 381 -6.13 -13.56 14.36
C GLU A 381 -5.04 -12.66 13.79
N LEU A 382 -3.79 -13.11 13.89
CA LEU A 382 -2.61 -12.37 13.46
C LEU A 382 -1.92 -13.12 12.33
N ILE A 383 -1.89 -12.53 11.15
CA ILE A 383 -1.31 -13.11 9.94
C ILE A 383 0.00 -12.36 9.65
N PRO A 384 1.18 -12.97 9.83
CA PRO A 384 2.45 -12.33 9.50
C PRO A 384 2.50 -11.96 8.01
N ILE A 385 2.90 -10.73 7.70
CA ILE A 385 3.02 -10.23 6.31
C ILE A 385 4.40 -9.71 5.98
N ALA A 386 5.21 -9.40 6.99
CA ALA A 386 6.56 -8.89 6.81
C ALA A 386 7.44 -9.28 8.00
N TYR A 387 8.72 -9.46 7.72
CA TYR A 387 9.75 -9.51 8.75
C TYR A 387 10.46 -8.18 8.83
N ASP A 388 10.77 -7.78 10.05
CA ASP A 388 11.54 -6.59 10.31
C ASP A 388 12.46 -6.85 11.50
N ALA A 389 13.48 -6.02 11.70
CA ALA A 389 14.39 -6.20 12.81
C ALA A 389 14.99 -4.89 13.27
N MET A 390 15.10 -4.74 14.58
CA MET A 390 15.91 -3.67 15.15
C MET A 390 17.38 -4.05 15.03
N ILE A 391 18.19 -3.17 14.43
CA ILE A 391 19.61 -3.39 14.17
C ILE A 391 20.47 -2.32 14.82
N PHE A 392 21.74 -2.66 15.03
CA PHE A 392 22.77 -1.74 15.48
C PHE A 392 23.88 -1.64 14.45
N PHE A 393 24.49 -0.47 14.32
CA PHE A 393 25.53 -0.20 13.35
C PHE A 393 26.55 0.82 13.89
N THR A 394 27.74 0.79 13.30
CA THR A 394 28.86 1.69 13.60
C THR A 394 29.60 2.04 12.31
N ASN A 395 30.47 3.05 12.34
CA ASN A 395 31.40 3.36 11.25
C ASN A 395 32.17 2.11 10.78
N LYS A 396 32.36 2.01 9.46
CA LYS A 396 32.93 0.87 8.75
C LYS A 396 34.32 0.45 9.27
N ASP A 397 35.11 1.41 9.73
CA ASP A 397 36.51 1.22 10.17
C ASP A 397 36.64 0.67 11.59
N ASN A 398 35.59 0.79 12.42
CA ASN A 398 35.59 0.21 13.76
C ASN A 398 35.71 -1.33 13.63
N PRO A 399 36.59 -2.03 14.36
CA PRO A 399 36.73 -3.48 14.21
C PRO A 399 35.64 -4.31 14.92
N ALA A 400 34.83 -3.73 15.81
CA ALA A 400 33.80 -4.47 16.57
C ALA A 400 32.85 -5.26 15.65
N THR A 401 32.60 -6.54 15.95
CA THR A 401 31.77 -7.41 15.08
C THR A 401 30.33 -7.58 15.58
N GLY A 402 30.06 -7.26 16.84
CA GLY A 402 28.75 -7.39 17.45
C GLY A 402 28.70 -6.91 18.90
N LEU A 403 27.49 -6.85 19.44
CA LEU A 403 27.20 -6.51 20.83
C LEU A 403 26.26 -7.55 21.44
N THR A 404 26.32 -7.73 22.75
CA THR A 404 25.31 -8.48 23.49
C THR A 404 24.17 -7.56 23.93
N LYS A 405 22.99 -8.11 24.20
CA LYS A 405 21.87 -7.31 24.73
C LYS A 405 22.19 -6.63 26.05
N GLU A 406 22.98 -7.28 26.90
CA GLU A 406 23.44 -6.73 28.17
C GLU A 406 24.35 -5.51 27.96
N GLN A 407 25.30 -5.59 27.03
CA GLN A 407 26.15 -4.45 26.68
C GLN A 407 25.33 -3.27 26.16
N ILE A 408 24.34 -3.52 25.30
CA ILE A 408 23.46 -2.46 24.79
C ILE A 408 22.66 -1.81 25.92
N SER A 409 22.09 -2.60 26.83
CA SER A 409 21.40 -2.07 28.00
C SER A 409 22.34 -1.20 28.84
N ASN A 410 23.56 -1.65 29.09
CA ASN A 410 24.56 -0.89 29.85
C ASN A 410 25.02 0.41 29.15
N ILE A 411 25.16 0.40 27.82
CA ILE A 411 25.46 1.62 27.04
C ILE A 411 24.34 2.64 27.22
N TYR A 412 23.10 2.25 26.95
CA TYR A 412 21.99 3.21 26.83
C TYR A 412 21.33 3.57 28.17
N VAL A 413 21.38 2.70 29.19
CA VAL A 413 20.75 2.95 30.50
C VAL A 413 21.77 3.47 31.51
N ASN A 414 22.97 2.90 31.51
CA ASN A 414 23.97 3.13 32.56
C ASN A 414 25.16 3.98 32.10
N ASP A 415 25.26 4.30 30.81
CA ASP A 415 26.39 5.05 30.24
C ASP A 415 27.74 4.44 30.63
N ALA A 416 27.80 3.10 30.56
CA ALA A 416 28.82 2.33 31.27
C ALA A 416 30.17 2.23 30.53
N TYR A 417 30.24 2.67 29.27
CA TYR A 417 31.42 2.51 28.43
C TYR A 417 31.69 3.80 27.65
N ASP A 418 32.92 4.29 27.76
CA ASP A 418 33.39 5.46 27.00
C ASP A 418 34.24 5.03 25.80
N ASN A 419 34.63 3.75 25.72
CA ASN A 419 35.58 3.25 24.74
C ASN A 419 35.15 1.90 24.11
N TRP A 420 35.34 1.79 22.79
CA TRP A 420 34.99 0.60 22.02
C TRP A 420 35.77 -0.66 22.44
N SER A 421 36.97 -0.53 23.00
CA SER A 421 37.77 -1.67 23.48
C SER A 421 37.09 -2.46 24.60
N GLU A 422 36.15 -1.83 25.32
CA GLU A 422 35.38 -2.45 26.41
C GLU A 422 34.28 -3.40 25.89
N VAL A 423 33.91 -3.25 24.62
CA VAL A 423 32.84 -4.03 23.97
C VAL A 423 33.32 -4.77 22.71
N GLY A 424 34.63 -4.97 22.57
CA GLY A 424 35.23 -5.79 21.50
C GLY A 424 35.66 -5.02 20.24
N GLY A 425 35.73 -3.69 20.31
CA GLY A 425 36.32 -2.82 19.28
C GLY A 425 37.77 -2.43 19.57
N SER A 426 38.28 -1.41 18.86
CA SER A 426 39.61 -0.84 19.07
C SER A 426 39.63 0.13 20.26
N ASP A 427 40.82 0.55 20.69
CA ASP A 427 40.98 1.69 21.60
C ASP A 427 40.56 2.99 20.89
N ALA A 428 39.27 3.31 20.98
CA ALA A 428 38.62 4.44 20.33
C ALA A 428 37.41 4.88 21.15
N LEU A 429 37.15 6.19 21.19
CA LEU A 429 36.00 6.76 21.89
C LEU A 429 34.67 6.27 21.30
N MET A 430 33.69 6.02 22.17
CA MET A 430 32.34 5.63 21.79
C MET A 430 31.39 6.82 21.84
N TYR A 431 30.66 7.05 20.75
CA TYR A 431 29.62 8.07 20.68
C TYR A 431 28.25 7.41 20.43
N PRO A 432 27.49 7.06 21.48
CA PRO A 432 26.17 6.46 21.32
C PRO A 432 25.12 7.51 20.92
N TYR A 433 24.42 7.25 19.81
CA TYR A 433 23.30 8.06 19.33
C TYR A 433 21.98 7.41 19.71
N CYS A 434 20.98 8.23 20.01
CA CYS A 434 19.62 7.76 20.29
C CYS A 434 18.55 8.47 19.45
N ARG A 435 17.34 7.93 19.49
CA ARG A 435 16.17 8.46 18.76
C ARG A 435 15.18 9.07 19.73
N ASN A 436 14.45 10.06 19.23
CA ASN A 436 13.32 10.65 19.94
C ASN A 436 12.29 9.58 20.37
N ASN A 437 11.65 9.82 21.52
CA ASN A 437 10.75 8.86 22.18
C ASN A 437 9.52 8.47 21.33
N ASP A 438 9.14 9.28 20.33
CA ASP A 438 8.02 9.01 19.43
C ASP A 438 8.37 8.09 18.25
N SER A 439 9.61 7.57 18.16
CA SER A 439 10.06 6.73 17.05
C SER A 439 9.80 5.23 17.28
N GLY A 440 9.50 4.49 16.20
CA GLY A 440 9.34 3.03 16.26
C GLY A 440 10.60 2.28 16.74
N SER A 441 11.78 2.83 16.45
CA SER A 441 13.07 2.32 16.95
C SER A 441 13.25 2.55 18.46
N HIS A 442 12.73 3.64 19.01
CA HIS A 442 12.75 3.87 20.46
C HIS A 442 11.82 2.89 21.20
N ALA A 443 10.64 2.60 20.65
CA ALA A 443 9.76 1.57 21.21
C ALA A 443 10.44 0.18 21.28
N GLN A 444 11.33 -0.13 20.32
CA GLN A 444 12.14 -1.35 20.38
C GLN A 444 13.25 -1.26 21.43
N MET A 445 13.84 -0.07 21.66
CA MET A 445 14.75 0.16 22.79
C MET A 445 14.07 -0.13 24.13
N GLU A 446 12.88 0.44 24.36
CA GLU A 446 12.09 0.21 25.57
C GLU A 446 11.78 -1.29 25.78
N LYS A 447 11.35 -1.97 24.71
CA LYS A 447 10.99 -3.38 24.73
C LYS A 447 12.15 -4.30 25.11
N HIS A 448 13.35 -4.04 24.57
CA HIS A 448 14.46 -5.00 24.62
C HIS A 448 15.58 -4.64 25.59
N PHE A 449 15.78 -3.35 25.91
CA PHE A 449 17.02 -2.90 26.55
C PHE A 449 16.83 -1.99 27.76
N LEU A 450 15.76 -1.20 27.83
CA LEU A 450 15.66 -0.17 28.88
C LEU A 450 15.14 -0.70 30.23
N ASN A 451 14.44 -1.84 30.23
CA ASN A 451 13.93 -2.49 31.45
C ASN A 451 13.10 -1.55 32.35
N GLY A 452 12.34 -0.64 31.75
CA GLY A 452 11.51 0.36 32.46
C GLY A 452 12.25 1.62 32.90
N ASN A 453 13.52 1.80 32.55
CA ASN A 453 14.27 3.04 32.73
C ASN A 453 14.19 3.92 31.48
N GLU A 454 14.61 5.18 31.60
CA GLU A 454 14.85 6.06 30.45
C GLU A 454 16.28 5.88 29.93
N ILE A 455 16.53 6.30 28.67
CA ILE A 455 17.90 6.40 28.13
C ILE A 455 18.69 7.42 28.97
N HIS A 456 19.96 7.14 29.27
CA HIS A 456 20.81 8.00 30.08
C HIS A 456 20.92 9.42 29.50
N THR A 457 20.96 10.45 30.36
CA THR A 457 20.88 11.86 29.95
C THR A 457 22.06 12.33 29.09
N GLU A 458 23.23 11.70 29.22
CA GLU A 458 24.39 12.01 28.37
C GLU A 458 24.17 11.49 26.94
N VAL A 459 23.68 10.26 26.79
CA VAL A 459 23.32 9.68 25.48
C VAL A 459 22.19 10.46 24.80
N GLN A 460 21.25 11.02 25.58
CA GLN A 460 20.17 11.87 25.06
C GLN A 460 20.68 13.18 24.40
N ARG A 461 21.92 13.62 24.66
CA ARG A 461 22.46 14.81 23.99
C ARG A 461 22.61 14.60 22.48
N GLU A 462 22.90 13.37 22.08
CA GLU A 462 23.05 12.95 20.69
C GLU A 462 21.75 12.31 20.17
N THR A 463 20.65 13.09 20.21
CA THR A 463 19.33 12.64 19.74
C THR A 463 19.08 13.01 18.28
N SER A 464 19.01 11.99 17.42
CA SER A 464 18.63 12.14 16.01
C SER A 464 17.12 12.20 15.85
N ARG A 465 16.62 13.10 14.99
CA ARG A 465 15.17 13.35 14.82
C ARG A 465 14.52 12.30 13.91
N THR A 466 15.11 12.01 12.76
CA THR A 466 14.60 11.02 11.80
C THR A 466 15.45 9.74 11.75
N MET A 467 14.94 8.70 11.06
CA MET A 467 15.70 7.47 10.81
C MET A 467 16.83 7.67 9.80
N SER A 468 16.71 8.67 8.94
CA SER A 468 17.78 9.07 8.02
C SER A 468 18.87 9.82 8.79
N ASP A 469 18.47 10.73 9.69
CA ASP A 469 19.40 11.54 10.48
C ASP A 469 20.35 10.65 11.29
N ILE A 470 19.84 9.61 11.97
CA ILE A 470 20.72 8.74 12.78
C ILE A 470 21.74 7.96 11.94
N LEU A 471 21.46 7.71 10.66
CA LEU A 471 22.44 7.08 9.77
C LEU A 471 23.55 8.07 9.46
N THR A 472 23.20 9.31 9.07
CA THR A 472 24.18 10.35 8.72
C THR A 472 24.95 10.85 9.95
N ASP A 473 24.29 11.01 11.10
CA ASP A 473 24.93 11.46 12.34
C ASP A 473 26.01 10.46 12.78
N VAL A 474 25.74 9.15 12.66
CA VAL A 474 26.71 8.10 13.00
C VAL A 474 27.84 8.03 11.97
N MET A 475 27.56 8.28 10.68
CA MET A 475 28.62 8.42 9.67
C MET A 475 29.59 9.55 10.04
N ASP A 476 29.03 10.72 10.41
CA ASP A 476 29.77 11.93 10.73
C ASP A 476 30.44 11.91 12.12
N ALA A 477 30.06 10.97 12.98
CA ALA A 477 30.62 10.84 14.34
C ALA A 477 32.10 10.41 14.39
N LYS A 478 32.69 10.01 13.26
CA LYS A 478 34.08 9.53 13.21
C LYS A 478 35.07 10.67 13.51
N THR A 479 35.99 10.45 14.45
CA THR A 479 37.10 11.36 14.76
C THR A 479 38.46 10.69 14.56
N ASP A 480 39.49 11.48 14.20
CA ASP A 480 40.85 10.97 13.92
C ASP A 480 41.84 11.14 15.10
N ASP A 481 41.68 12.16 15.95
CA ASP A 481 42.55 12.41 17.12
C ASP A 481 41.79 13.12 18.27
N PRO A 482 41.41 12.40 19.35
CA PRO A 482 41.51 10.95 19.50
C PRO A 482 40.58 10.21 18.53
N VAL A 483 40.92 8.97 18.19
CA VAL A 483 40.08 8.12 17.32
C VAL A 483 38.76 7.84 18.03
N GLY A 484 37.64 7.99 17.31
CA GLY A 484 36.30 7.75 17.87
C GLY A 484 35.32 7.32 16.79
N TYR A 485 34.29 6.57 17.20
CA TYR A 485 33.26 6.03 16.32
C TYR A 485 31.88 6.12 16.96
N GLY A 486 30.88 6.37 16.11
CA GLY A 486 29.48 6.38 16.51
C GLY A 486 28.89 4.97 16.64
N LEU A 487 27.89 4.85 17.51
CA LEU A 487 26.99 3.71 17.63
C LEU A 487 25.56 4.19 17.41
N GLY A 488 24.88 3.65 16.40
CA GLY A 488 23.47 3.92 16.13
C GLY A 488 22.62 2.67 16.11
N TYR A 489 21.31 2.87 16.13
CA TYR A 489 20.33 1.83 15.88
C TYR A 489 19.21 2.31 14.95
N SER A 490 18.65 1.37 14.20
CA SER A 490 17.52 1.63 13.32
C SER A 490 16.78 0.32 13.07
N ILE A 491 15.90 0.35 12.09
CA ILE A 491 15.16 -0.80 11.58
C ILE A 491 15.86 -1.29 10.30
N TYR A 492 16.00 -2.61 10.13
CA TYR A 492 16.85 -3.22 9.11
C TYR A 492 16.55 -2.74 7.70
N TYR A 493 15.27 -2.74 7.29
CA TYR A 493 14.91 -2.37 5.93
C TYR A 493 15.05 -0.86 5.65
N TYR A 494 15.01 -0.01 6.68
CA TYR A 494 15.40 1.40 6.50
C TYR A 494 16.89 1.53 6.17
N TYR A 495 17.76 0.84 6.90
CA TYR A 495 19.20 0.79 6.57
C TYR A 495 19.43 0.19 5.19
N HIS A 496 18.78 -0.94 4.89
CA HIS A 496 18.92 -1.65 3.62
C HIS A 496 18.48 -0.78 2.42
N ASN A 497 17.34 -0.09 2.52
CA ASN A 497 16.84 0.74 1.43
C ASN A 497 17.63 2.04 1.26
N MET A 498 18.23 2.55 2.33
CA MET A 498 19.05 3.76 2.24
C MET A 498 20.27 3.58 1.32
N ARG A 499 20.73 2.33 1.09
CA ARG A 499 21.81 2.03 0.13
C ARG A 499 21.54 2.51 -1.30
N TRP A 500 20.26 2.67 -1.67
CA TRP A 500 19.88 3.16 -3.00
C TRP A 500 20.06 4.67 -3.15
N PHE A 501 20.12 5.40 -2.04
CA PHE A 501 20.20 6.86 -1.99
C PHE A 501 21.54 7.37 -1.45
N TYR A 502 22.22 6.56 -0.63
CA TYR A 502 23.46 6.90 0.05
C TYR A 502 24.40 5.69 0.08
N PRO A 503 25.73 5.85 0.04
CA PRO A 503 26.69 4.75 0.15
C PRO A 503 26.81 4.22 1.60
N VAL A 504 25.68 3.86 2.22
CA VAL A 504 25.60 3.45 3.63
C VAL A 504 26.55 2.29 3.95
N GLU A 505 26.69 1.32 3.04
CA GLU A 505 27.56 0.15 3.22
C GLU A 505 29.06 0.47 3.06
N GLU A 506 29.41 1.62 2.47
CA GLU A 506 30.79 2.10 2.39
C GLU A 506 31.22 2.79 3.68
N GLU A 507 30.30 3.45 4.38
CA GLU A 507 30.58 4.26 5.57
C GLU A 507 30.22 3.58 6.89
N LEU A 508 29.20 2.71 6.90
CA LEU A 508 28.69 2.02 8.08
C LEU A 508 28.77 0.50 7.91
N LYS A 509 28.73 -0.21 9.04
CA LYS A 509 28.53 -1.65 9.09
C LYS A 509 27.55 -2.04 10.18
N LEU A 510 26.81 -3.12 9.92
CA LEU A 510 25.91 -3.74 10.88
C LEU A 510 26.69 -4.56 11.94
N LEU A 511 26.15 -4.61 13.15
CA LEU A 511 26.68 -5.38 14.28
C LEU A 511 25.81 -6.61 14.54
N ALA A 512 26.46 -7.75 14.79
CA ALA A 512 25.77 -8.94 15.29
C ALA A 512 25.18 -8.67 16.68
N ILE A 513 24.03 -9.27 16.99
CA ILE A 513 23.43 -9.22 18.32
C ILE A 513 23.41 -10.62 18.89
N ASP A 514 24.02 -10.79 20.07
CA ASP A 514 24.23 -12.08 20.72
C ASP A 514 24.85 -13.13 19.75
N GLY A 515 25.76 -12.67 18.88
CA GLY A 515 26.47 -13.51 17.91
C GLY A 515 25.75 -13.77 16.59
N VAL A 516 24.53 -13.26 16.39
CA VAL A 516 23.78 -13.43 15.13
C VAL A 516 23.76 -12.14 14.33
N MET A 517 24.23 -12.17 13.09
CA MET A 517 24.18 -11.03 12.18
C MET A 517 22.76 -10.78 11.67
N PRO A 518 22.31 -9.51 11.55
CA PRO A 518 21.08 -9.18 10.85
C PRO A 518 21.26 -9.30 9.33
N THR A 519 20.66 -10.32 8.74
CA THR A 519 20.60 -10.54 7.30
C THR A 519 19.15 -10.83 6.89
N ASP A 520 18.82 -10.68 5.60
CA ASP A 520 17.50 -11.09 5.09
C ASP A 520 17.14 -12.52 5.52
N GLU A 521 18.11 -13.42 5.59
CA GLU A 521 17.90 -14.81 6.02
C GLU A 521 17.60 -14.92 7.51
N THR A 522 18.47 -14.37 8.37
CA THR A 522 18.35 -14.50 9.83
C THR A 522 17.15 -13.72 10.36
N ILE A 523 16.75 -12.64 9.69
CA ILE A 523 15.58 -11.86 10.02
C ILE A 523 14.31 -12.63 9.62
N ALA A 524 14.25 -13.12 8.38
CA ALA A 524 13.07 -13.80 7.85
C ALA A 524 12.77 -15.16 8.50
N ASN A 525 13.77 -15.85 9.05
CA ASN A 525 13.57 -17.12 9.75
C ASN A 525 13.52 -16.97 11.28
N GLY A 526 13.58 -15.73 11.80
CA GLY A 526 13.50 -15.43 13.23
C GLY A 526 14.74 -15.81 14.04
N LEU A 527 15.86 -16.19 13.40
CA LEU A 527 17.12 -16.47 14.10
C LEU A 527 17.76 -15.21 14.69
N TYR A 528 17.54 -14.06 14.06
CA TYR A 528 18.06 -12.79 14.58
C TYR A 528 17.31 -12.37 15.85
N PRO A 529 17.99 -12.15 17.00
CA PRO A 529 17.34 -11.98 18.31
C PRO A 529 16.43 -10.77 18.49
N LEU A 530 16.45 -9.83 17.54
CA LEU A 530 15.66 -8.60 17.54
C LEU A 530 14.69 -8.52 16.35
N SER A 531 14.42 -9.66 15.70
CA SER A 531 13.38 -9.75 14.69
C SER A 531 12.00 -9.52 15.27
N ASN A 532 11.15 -8.83 14.52
CA ASN A 532 9.72 -8.69 14.76
C ASN A 532 8.97 -9.01 13.48
N ASN A 533 7.75 -9.52 13.64
CA ASN A 533 6.83 -9.65 12.53
C ASN A 533 5.90 -8.44 12.51
N THR A 534 5.58 -7.97 11.31
CA THR A 534 4.41 -7.13 11.08
C THR A 534 3.27 -8.03 10.62
N TYR A 535 2.06 -7.73 11.10
CA TYR A 535 0.87 -8.54 10.89
C TYR A 535 -0.23 -7.77 10.18
N VAL A 536 -1.01 -8.48 9.37
CA VAL A 536 -2.43 -8.18 9.25
C VAL A 536 -3.14 -8.77 10.47
N VAL A 537 -3.95 -7.96 11.16
CA VAL A 537 -4.77 -8.41 12.29
C VAL A 537 -6.23 -8.33 11.93
N LEU A 538 -6.95 -9.42 12.17
CA LEU A 538 -8.39 -9.55 11.99
C LEU A 538 -9.06 -10.01 13.27
N ARG A 539 -10.37 -9.81 13.38
CA ARG A 539 -11.16 -10.64 14.29
C ARG A 539 -11.33 -12.02 13.65
N LYS A 540 -11.23 -13.08 14.44
CA LYS A 540 -11.33 -14.45 13.93
C LYS A 540 -12.71 -14.76 13.33
N ASP A 541 -13.75 -14.08 13.83
CA ASP A 541 -15.13 -14.19 13.33
C ASP A 541 -15.40 -13.39 12.05
N THR A 542 -14.41 -12.66 11.50
CA THR A 542 -14.54 -11.97 10.21
C THR A 542 -14.88 -12.98 9.09
N PRO A 543 -16.02 -12.80 8.38
CA PRO A 543 -16.47 -13.70 7.31
C PRO A 543 -15.41 -13.91 6.23
N LYS A 544 -15.32 -15.13 5.68
CA LYS A 544 -14.29 -15.50 4.69
C LYS A 544 -14.30 -14.64 3.44
N ASP A 545 -15.46 -14.19 3.00
CA ASP A 545 -15.67 -13.38 1.82
C ASP A 545 -15.57 -11.86 2.08
N ALA A 546 -15.36 -11.45 3.33
CA ALA A 546 -15.23 -10.04 3.70
C ALA A 546 -13.99 -9.39 3.05
N PRO A 547 -14.05 -8.10 2.68
CA PRO A 547 -12.91 -7.39 2.09
C PRO A 547 -11.62 -7.47 2.91
N ALA A 548 -11.72 -7.47 4.25
CA ALA A 548 -10.57 -7.59 5.14
C ALA A 548 -9.85 -8.95 5.05
N ARG A 549 -10.58 -10.06 4.86
CA ARG A 549 -10.00 -11.39 4.65
C ARG A 549 -9.28 -11.46 3.31
N LYS A 550 -9.91 -10.95 2.26
CA LYS A 550 -9.32 -10.84 0.93
C LYS A 550 -8.07 -9.96 0.92
N MET A 551 -8.04 -8.90 1.72
CA MET A 551 -6.84 -8.06 1.88
C MET A 551 -5.71 -8.82 2.57
N ALA A 552 -6.02 -9.61 3.60
CA ALA A 552 -5.03 -10.48 4.22
C ALA A 552 -4.43 -11.49 3.20
N GLU A 553 -5.27 -12.09 2.36
CA GLU A 553 -4.84 -12.99 1.27
C GLU A 553 -3.99 -12.25 0.23
N PHE A 554 -4.44 -11.07 -0.23
CA PHE A 554 -3.71 -10.22 -1.17
C PHE A 554 -2.29 -9.91 -0.66
N MET A 555 -2.14 -9.56 0.63
CA MET A 555 -0.85 -9.24 1.24
C MET A 555 0.15 -10.41 1.22
N LEU A 556 -0.32 -11.64 1.07
CA LEU A 556 0.54 -12.83 0.97
C LEU A 556 0.93 -13.18 -0.48
N THR A 557 0.33 -12.53 -1.48
CA THR A 557 0.68 -12.70 -2.90
C THR A 557 1.96 -11.97 -3.27
N GLU A 558 2.52 -12.24 -4.45
CA GLU A 558 3.67 -11.50 -4.99
C GLU A 558 3.42 -9.98 -5.05
N ALA A 559 2.23 -9.56 -5.48
CA ALA A 559 1.84 -8.14 -5.53
C ALA A 559 1.74 -7.52 -4.14
N GLY A 560 1.17 -8.25 -3.17
CA GLY A 560 1.12 -7.82 -1.77
C GLY A 560 2.51 -7.73 -1.15
N GLN A 561 3.39 -8.68 -1.45
CA GLN A 561 4.77 -8.67 -1.00
C GLN A 561 5.60 -7.55 -1.66
N GLN A 562 5.27 -7.13 -2.89
CA GLN A 562 5.84 -5.91 -3.45
C GLN A 562 5.39 -4.67 -2.69
N CYS A 563 4.15 -4.63 -2.18
CA CYS A 563 3.69 -3.56 -1.31
C CYS A 563 4.47 -3.53 0.01
N VAL A 564 4.80 -4.69 0.57
CA VAL A 564 5.64 -4.82 1.78
C VAL A 564 7.02 -4.19 1.56
N GLU A 565 7.66 -4.52 0.44
CA GLU A 565 8.97 -3.97 0.07
C GLU A 565 8.91 -2.46 -0.16
N ASN A 566 7.91 -1.98 -0.91
CA ASN A 566 7.68 -0.56 -1.18
C ASN A 566 7.37 0.24 0.10
N ALA A 567 6.77 -0.42 1.10
CA ALA A 567 6.55 0.16 2.43
C ALA A 567 7.83 0.22 3.28
N GLY A 568 8.94 -0.34 2.80
CA GLY A 568 10.23 -0.35 3.48
C GLY A 568 10.39 -1.49 4.48
N TYR A 569 9.79 -2.65 4.22
CA TYR A 569 9.82 -3.83 5.09
C TYR A 569 10.25 -5.09 4.35
N GLY A 570 10.60 -6.12 5.12
CA GLY A 570 11.05 -7.38 4.58
C GLY A 570 9.96 -8.28 4.09
N ARG A 571 10.10 -8.69 2.84
CA ARG A 571 9.22 -9.67 2.22
C ARG A 571 9.29 -10.99 2.99
N LEU A 572 8.14 -11.64 3.11
CA LEU A 572 8.11 -13.06 3.39
C LEU A 572 8.83 -13.76 2.23
N ARG A 573 9.80 -14.63 2.55
CA ARG A 573 10.30 -15.59 1.55
C ARG A 573 9.12 -16.45 1.12
N LYS A 574 8.99 -16.71 -0.19
CA LYS A 574 7.94 -17.59 -0.75
C LYS A 574 7.80 -18.81 0.17
N PRO A 575 6.64 -19.03 0.80
CA PRO A 575 6.32 -20.35 1.29
C PRO A 575 6.52 -21.31 0.13
N VAL A 576 7.16 -22.45 0.37
CA VAL A 576 7.15 -23.57 -0.59
C VAL A 576 5.69 -23.73 -1.04
N GLU A 577 5.41 -23.58 -2.34
CA GLU A 577 4.06 -23.74 -2.88
C GLU A 577 3.51 -25.08 -2.40
N ILE A 578 2.48 -25.02 -1.56
CA ILE A 578 1.69 -26.21 -1.23
C ILE A 578 0.67 -26.31 -2.35
N SER A 579 0.82 -27.32 -3.22
CA SER A 579 -0.15 -27.57 -4.28
C SER A 579 -1.54 -27.85 -3.68
N ASP A 580 -2.59 -27.62 -4.47
CA ASP A 580 -3.99 -27.92 -4.14
C ASP A 580 -4.28 -29.43 -3.93
N ASP A 581 -3.27 -30.31 -4.00
CA ASP A 581 -3.42 -31.73 -3.70
C ASP A 581 -3.37 -31.99 -2.19
N MET A 582 -4.15 -32.96 -1.71
CA MET A 582 -4.09 -33.44 -0.33
C MET A 582 -2.63 -33.65 0.13
N LEU A 583 -2.27 -33.08 1.28
CA LEU A 583 -0.92 -33.21 1.83
C LEU A 583 -0.58 -34.69 2.05
N PHE A 584 0.70 -35.04 1.93
CA PHE A 584 1.19 -36.40 2.22
C PHE A 584 0.67 -36.95 3.56
N ALA A 585 0.59 -36.11 4.60
CA ALA A 585 0.07 -36.51 5.91
C ALA A 585 -1.41 -36.93 5.84
N ASP A 586 -2.22 -36.24 5.05
CA ASP A 586 -3.64 -36.55 4.86
C ASP A 586 -3.82 -37.84 4.05
N LYS A 587 -2.97 -38.06 3.04
CA LYS A 587 -2.93 -39.32 2.27
C LYS A 587 -2.56 -40.51 3.16
N VAL A 588 -1.59 -40.35 4.07
CA VAL A 588 -1.22 -41.39 5.05
C VAL A 588 -2.36 -41.61 6.03
N ASN A 589 -2.90 -40.55 6.62
CA ASN A 589 -4.02 -40.64 7.57
C ASN A 589 -5.25 -41.35 6.98
N ALA A 590 -5.58 -41.10 5.72
CA ALA A 590 -6.70 -41.76 5.03
C ALA A 590 -6.52 -43.29 4.86
N GLN A 591 -5.28 -43.79 4.93
CA GLN A 591 -4.96 -45.22 4.81
C GLN A 591 -4.83 -45.92 6.17
N MET A 592 -4.85 -45.17 7.28
CA MET A 592 -4.66 -45.75 8.60
C MET A 592 -5.96 -46.38 9.13
N PRO A 593 -5.87 -47.47 9.92
CA PRO A 593 -7.05 -48.11 10.50
C PRO A 593 -7.81 -47.16 11.43
N THR A 594 -9.11 -47.01 11.21
CA THR A 594 -9.98 -46.12 12.00
C THR A 594 -10.32 -46.68 13.39
N ASP A 595 -10.03 -47.95 13.63
CA ASP A 595 -10.29 -48.67 14.88
C ASP A 595 -9.07 -48.74 15.82
N LYS A 596 -7.95 -48.08 15.47
CA LYS A 596 -6.70 -48.12 16.23
C LYS A 596 -6.11 -46.74 16.44
N ASN A 597 -5.41 -46.57 17.55
CA ASN A 597 -4.56 -45.41 17.78
C ASN A 597 -3.23 -45.61 17.05
N TYR A 598 -2.79 -44.57 16.34
CA TYR A 598 -1.49 -44.54 15.68
C TYR A 598 -0.86 -43.16 15.86
N MET A 599 0.46 -43.12 15.86
CA MET A 599 1.26 -41.91 15.87
C MET A 599 2.37 -42.09 14.84
N PHE A 600 2.54 -41.12 13.96
CA PHE A 600 3.68 -41.07 13.06
C PHE A 600 4.11 -39.62 12.89
N SER A 601 5.37 -39.42 12.51
CA SER A 601 5.89 -38.13 12.10
C SER A 601 5.85 -38.06 10.58
N PRO A 602 4.93 -37.25 9.98
CA PRO A 602 4.92 -37.05 8.54
C PRO A 602 6.28 -36.54 8.04
N MET A 603 6.94 -35.69 8.83
CA MET A 603 8.24 -35.13 8.48
C MET A 603 9.34 -36.19 8.42
N SER A 604 9.40 -37.10 9.40
CA SER A 604 10.42 -38.15 9.42
C SER A 604 10.28 -39.10 8.23
N ILE A 605 9.05 -39.42 7.82
CA ILE A 605 8.80 -40.25 6.65
C ILE A 605 9.19 -39.50 5.36
N LYS A 606 8.84 -38.21 5.25
CA LYS A 606 9.25 -37.37 4.12
C LYS A 606 10.78 -37.31 3.99
N MET A 607 11.51 -37.07 5.08
CA MET A 607 12.97 -37.00 5.07
C MET A 607 13.61 -38.35 4.69
N ALA A 608 13.10 -39.46 5.21
CA ALA A 608 13.62 -40.78 4.87
C ALA A 608 13.44 -41.12 3.38
N LEU A 609 12.26 -40.81 2.82
CA LEU A 609 11.96 -41.06 1.42
C LEU A 609 12.69 -40.08 0.48
N ALA A 610 12.81 -38.80 0.86
CA ALA A 610 13.59 -37.83 0.10
C ALA A 610 15.09 -38.16 0.13
N LEU A 611 15.62 -38.63 1.26
CA LEU A 611 16.99 -39.16 1.36
C LEU A 611 17.19 -40.35 0.41
N ALA A 612 16.22 -41.25 0.29
CA ALA A 612 16.25 -42.33 -0.70
C ALA A 612 16.14 -41.81 -2.15
N ALA A 613 15.31 -40.80 -2.41
CA ALA A 613 15.14 -40.18 -3.72
C ALA A 613 16.43 -39.56 -4.26
N ASN A 614 17.29 -39.02 -3.38
CA ASN A 614 18.61 -38.49 -3.76
C ASN A 614 19.56 -39.58 -4.30
N GLY A 615 19.30 -40.85 -3.96
CA GLY A 615 20.07 -42.01 -4.43
C GLY A 615 19.44 -42.70 -5.64
N ALA A 616 18.28 -42.24 -6.10
CA ALA A 616 17.54 -42.77 -7.24
C ALA A 616 17.58 -41.79 -8.43
N THR A 617 17.23 -42.26 -9.62
CA THR A 617 17.03 -41.44 -10.81
C THR A 617 15.88 -41.99 -11.65
N GLY A 618 15.33 -41.17 -12.55
CA GLY A 618 14.25 -41.56 -13.46
C GLY A 618 12.96 -41.93 -12.72
N GLU A 619 12.24 -42.91 -13.23
CA GLU A 619 10.88 -43.25 -12.77
C GLU A 619 10.78 -43.52 -11.26
N THR A 620 11.78 -44.16 -10.65
CA THR A 620 11.79 -44.41 -9.20
C THR A 620 11.88 -43.11 -8.39
N GLN A 621 12.67 -42.14 -8.86
CA GLN A 621 12.76 -40.83 -8.21
C GLN A 621 11.45 -40.07 -8.38
N ASP A 622 10.89 -40.05 -9.59
CA ASP A 622 9.64 -39.36 -9.90
C ASP A 622 8.46 -39.90 -9.06
N GLN A 623 8.37 -41.22 -8.89
CA GLN A 623 7.34 -41.86 -8.07
C GLN A 623 7.45 -41.46 -6.59
N ILE A 624 8.68 -41.39 -6.06
CA ILE A 624 8.90 -40.94 -4.68
C ILE A 624 8.51 -39.46 -4.54
N LEU A 625 8.95 -38.59 -5.44
CA LEU A 625 8.64 -37.16 -5.41
C LEU A 625 7.13 -36.91 -5.51
N SER A 626 6.46 -37.59 -6.44
CA SER A 626 5.00 -37.52 -6.60
C SER A 626 4.26 -38.00 -5.35
N ALA A 627 4.69 -39.09 -4.73
CA ALA A 627 4.10 -39.58 -3.49
C ALA A 627 4.25 -38.57 -2.33
N LEU A 628 5.38 -37.87 -2.27
CA LEU A 628 5.66 -36.87 -1.23
C LEU A 628 5.04 -35.49 -1.50
N GLY A 629 4.52 -35.26 -2.72
CA GLY A 629 4.06 -33.96 -3.18
C GLY A 629 5.20 -32.96 -3.36
N LEU A 630 6.38 -33.45 -3.79
CA LEU A 630 7.57 -32.62 -4.01
C LEU A 630 7.74 -32.37 -5.51
N THR A 631 7.86 -31.11 -5.89
CA THR A 631 8.17 -30.69 -7.27
C THR A 631 9.67 -30.52 -7.50
N ASN A 632 10.42 -30.23 -6.44
CA ASN A 632 11.87 -30.06 -6.47
C ASN A 632 12.54 -30.73 -5.26
N LEU A 633 13.42 -31.70 -5.52
CA LEU A 633 14.13 -32.45 -4.48
C LEU A 633 15.21 -31.61 -3.80
N ASP A 634 15.89 -30.72 -4.53
CA ASP A 634 16.96 -29.87 -3.99
C ASP A 634 16.41 -28.85 -2.99
N ASP A 635 15.22 -28.29 -3.26
CA ASP A 635 14.54 -27.40 -2.33
C ASP A 635 14.17 -28.13 -1.03
N PHE A 636 13.72 -29.39 -1.13
CA PHE A 636 13.40 -30.20 0.04
C PHE A 636 14.66 -30.64 0.80
N ASN A 637 15.78 -30.85 0.11
CA ASN A 637 17.09 -31.10 0.74
C ASN A 637 17.50 -29.89 1.59
N ALA A 638 17.42 -28.68 1.04
CA ALA A 638 17.72 -27.44 1.76
C ALA A 638 16.80 -27.25 2.98
N LEU A 639 15.50 -27.51 2.82
CA LEU A 639 14.52 -27.47 3.91
C LEU A 639 14.83 -28.49 5.02
N SER A 640 15.24 -29.71 4.66
CA SER A 640 15.59 -30.76 5.61
C SER A 640 16.77 -30.35 6.49
N LYS A 641 17.78 -29.71 5.89
CA LYS A 641 18.94 -29.18 6.61
C LYS A 641 18.54 -28.09 7.60
N ASP A 642 17.73 -27.14 7.14
CA ASP A 642 17.24 -26.02 7.94
C ASP A 642 16.42 -26.51 9.14
N LEU A 643 15.53 -27.48 8.94
CA LEU A 643 14.70 -28.02 10.02
C LEU A 643 15.51 -28.78 11.08
N ILE A 644 16.51 -29.58 10.66
CA ILE A 644 17.43 -30.25 11.61
C ILE A 644 18.18 -29.20 12.46
N ALA A 645 18.68 -28.14 11.83
CA ALA A 645 19.37 -27.05 12.54
C ALA A 645 18.42 -26.29 13.49
N ARG A 646 17.22 -25.93 13.02
CA ARG A 646 16.20 -25.21 13.80
C ARG A 646 15.80 -25.96 15.06
N TYR A 647 15.50 -27.25 14.94
CA TYR A 647 14.97 -28.04 16.05
C TYR A 647 16.04 -28.53 17.04
N SER A 648 17.31 -28.51 16.65
CA SER A 648 18.44 -28.88 17.53
C SER A 648 18.95 -27.73 18.40
N GLN A 649 18.54 -26.48 18.13
CA GLN A 649 19.11 -25.28 18.78
C GLN A 649 18.14 -24.46 19.65
N THR A 650 16.89 -24.89 19.87
CA THR A 650 15.94 -24.12 20.71
C THR A 650 16.07 -24.41 22.21
N ASP A 651 15.92 -23.38 23.04
CA ASP A 651 15.97 -23.50 24.51
C ASP A 651 14.65 -23.98 25.15
N ILE A 652 13.56 -24.06 24.37
CA ILE A 652 12.22 -24.44 24.86
C ILE A 652 11.94 -25.94 24.60
N LEU A 653 12.40 -26.49 23.48
CA LEU A 653 12.26 -27.91 23.14
C LEU A 653 13.43 -28.38 22.25
N LYS A 654 14.33 -29.21 22.79
CA LYS A 654 15.42 -29.81 22.01
C LYS A 654 14.93 -31.11 21.38
N LEU A 655 14.69 -31.09 20.07
CA LEU A 655 14.33 -32.28 19.31
C LEU A 655 15.57 -32.74 18.53
N ASN A 656 16.08 -33.92 18.88
CA ASN A 656 17.19 -34.54 18.16
C ASN A 656 16.66 -35.33 16.96
N ILE A 657 17.04 -34.93 15.75
CA ILE A 657 16.67 -35.61 14.50
C ILE A 657 17.91 -36.35 14.01
N ALA A 658 17.89 -37.68 14.05
CA ALA A 658 18.98 -38.53 13.58
C ALA A 658 18.56 -39.32 12.34
N ASN A 659 19.37 -39.25 11.29
CA ASN A 659 19.13 -39.98 10.04
C ASN A 659 20.27 -40.97 9.77
N SER A 660 19.97 -42.10 9.14
CA SER A 660 20.98 -43.00 8.62
C SER A 660 20.48 -43.77 7.41
N ILE A 661 21.39 -44.12 6.51
CA ILE A 661 21.11 -44.98 5.35
C ILE A 661 22.14 -46.10 5.24
N TRP A 662 21.64 -47.30 4.98
CA TRP A 662 22.41 -48.54 5.09
C TRP A 662 22.32 -49.35 3.80
N MET A 663 23.47 -49.73 3.25
CA MET A 663 23.53 -50.61 2.08
C MET A 663 23.88 -52.04 2.48
N ASN A 664 23.05 -53.01 2.09
CA ASN A 664 23.32 -54.42 2.34
C ASN A 664 24.22 -55.02 1.25
N LYS A 665 25.47 -55.30 1.60
CA LYS A 665 26.50 -55.84 0.71
C LYS A 665 26.25 -57.27 0.23
N ASP A 666 25.38 -58.02 0.92
CA ASP A 666 24.97 -59.35 0.45
C ASP A 666 23.94 -59.25 -0.68
N LYS A 667 23.36 -58.07 -0.91
CA LYS A 667 22.36 -57.80 -1.96
C LYS A 667 22.90 -57.02 -3.14
N THR A 668 24.07 -56.40 -3.00
CA THR A 668 24.69 -55.63 -4.08
C THR A 668 26.21 -55.54 -3.91
N SER A 669 26.93 -55.59 -5.04
CA SER A 669 28.36 -55.31 -5.10
C SER A 669 28.69 -53.81 -5.19
N GLN A 670 27.68 -52.95 -5.37
CA GLN A 670 27.86 -51.51 -5.55
C GLN A 670 28.21 -50.78 -4.24
N ASN A 671 28.68 -49.54 -4.35
CA ASN A 671 28.96 -48.63 -3.23
C ASN A 671 28.12 -47.36 -3.38
N PHE A 672 27.86 -46.64 -2.28
CA PHE A 672 27.32 -45.28 -2.36
C PHE A 672 28.29 -44.38 -3.12
N SER A 673 27.76 -43.55 -4.02
CA SER A 673 28.56 -42.52 -4.68
C SER A 673 28.97 -41.43 -3.68
N GLU A 674 30.12 -40.78 -3.92
CA GLU A 674 30.58 -39.69 -3.05
C GLU A 674 29.62 -38.49 -3.09
N ALA A 675 29.00 -38.21 -4.24
CA ALA A 675 27.98 -37.17 -4.36
C ALA A 675 26.77 -37.46 -3.45
N PHE A 676 26.27 -38.71 -3.45
CA PHE A 676 25.16 -39.10 -2.59
C PHE A 676 25.53 -39.03 -1.11
N LYS A 677 26.71 -39.52 -0.73
CA LYS A 677 27.19 -39.43 0.66
C LYS A 677 27.26 -37.99 1.15
N LYS A 678 27.74 -37.08 0.29
CA LYS A 678 27.81 -35.66 0.57
C LYS A 678 26.40 -35.07 0.75
N THR A 679 25.45 -35.37 -0.14
CA THR A 679 24.07 -34.91 0.01
C THR A 679 23.41 -35.44 1.29
N ALA A 680 23.58 -36.72 1.59
CA ALA A 680 23.05 -37.37 2.79
C ALA A 680 23.60 -36.72 4.08
N THR A 681 24.89 -36.40 4.10
CA THR A 681 25.54 -35.79 5.26
C THR A 681 25.16 -34.31 5.36
N ASP A 682 25.30 -33.54 4.28
CA ASP A 682 25.18 -32.09 4.30
C ASP A 682 23.75 -31.59 4.53
N PHE A 683 22.75 -32.33 4.04
CA PHE A 683 21.35 -31.90 4.06
C PHE A 683 20.46 -32.67 5.03
N TYR A 684 20.87 -33.88 5.43
CA TYR A 684 20.07 -34.73 6.32
C TYR A 684 20.79 -35.10 7.61
N ASP A 685 22.03 -34.65 7.82
CA ASP A 685 22.89 -35.09 8.93
C ASP A 685 22.90 -36.62 9.07
N ALA A 686 22.92 -37.32 7.91
CA ALA A 686 22.71 -38.75 7.86
C ALA A 686 24.01 -39.54 7.90
N GLU A 687 24.07 -40.57 8.76
CA GLU A 687 25.16 -41.54 8.71
C GLU A 687 24.99 -42.52 7.54
N VAL A 688 26.00 -42.62 6.68
CA VAL A 688 25.99 -43.50 5.50
C VAL A 688 26.88 -44.72 5.75
N LYS A 689 26.29 -45.90 5.86
CA LYS A 689 27.00 -47.13 6.27
C LYS A 689 26.68 -48.34 5.39
N SER A 690 27.52 -49.37 5.45
CA SER A 690 27.31 -50.66 4.76
C SER A 690 27.23 -51.79 5.78
N ILE A 691 26.35 -52.75 5.54
CA ILE A 691 26.06 -53.91 6.41
C ILE A 691 25.95 -55.20 5.60
N THR A 692 25.93 -56.33 6.28
CA THR A 692 25.63 -57.67 5.74
C THR A 692 24.41 -58.25 6.47
N ASN A 693 23.80 -59.31 5.95
CA ASN A 693 22.71 -60.01 6.62
C ASN A 693 23.11 -60.50 8.03
N SER A 694 24.40 -60.83 8.23
CA SER A 694 24.92 -61.34 9.49
C SER A 694 25.06 -60.27 10.60
N ASN A 695 25.23 -58.99 10.25
CA ASN A 695 25.42 -57.92 11.25
C ASN A 695 24.32 -56.84 11.24
N ALA A 696 23.47 -56.78 10.21
CA ALA A 696 22.47 -55.74 10.00
C ALA A 696 21.64 -55.42 11.25
N VAL A 697 21.06 -56.45 11.88
CA VAL A 697 20.19 -56.29 13.06
C VAL A 697 20.96 -55.68 14.23
N LYS A 698 22.20 -56.13 14.47
CA LYS A 698 23.02 -55.64 15.57
C LYS A 698 23.45 -54.19 15.36
N GLU A 699 23.94 -53.87 14.16
CA GLU A 699 24.45 -52.53 13.82
C GLU A 699 23.34 -51.48 13.80
N ILE A 700 22.20 -51.77 13.18
CA ILE A 700 21.07 -50.83 13.10
C ILE A 700 20.48 -50.60 14.48
N ASN A 701 20.20 -51.66 15.25
CA ASN A 701 19.63 -51.48 16.60
C ASN A 701 20.61 -50.78 17.55
N GLY A 702 21.91 -51.04 17.41
CA GLY A 702 22.95 -50.34 18.17
C GLY A 702 22.98 -48.85 17.84
N TRP A 703 22.90 -48.49 16.55
CA TRP A 703 22.82 -47.09 16.12
C TRP A 703 21.55 -46.40 16.62
N VAL A 704 20.38 -47.04 16.48
CA VAL A 704 19.12 -46.47 16.98
C VAL A 704 19.23 -46.18 18.48
N SER A 705 19.72 -47.14 19.27
CA SER A 705 19.90 -46.99 20.72
C SER A 705 20.91 -45.91 21.13
N ASP A 706 21.83 -45.52 20.26
CA ASP A 706 22.77 -44.42 20.50
C ASP A 706 22.14 -43.05 20.21
N LYS A 707 21.18 -43.00 19.29
CA LYS A 707 20.55 -41.75 18.81
C LYS A 707 19.21 -41.42 19.46
N THR A 708 18.53 -42.41 20.04
CA THR A 708 17.24 -42.29 20.75
C THR A 708 17.41 -42.70 22.20
#